data_AF-A0A090D1G3-F1
#
_entry.id   AF-A0A090D1G3-F1
#
_cell.length_a   1.000
_cell.length_b   1.000
_cell.length_c   1.000
_cell.angle_alpha   90.00
_cell.angle_beta   90.00
_cell.angle_gamma   90.00
#
_symmetry.space_group_name_H-M   'P 1'
#
loop_
_entity.id
_entity.type
_entity.pdbx_description
1 polymer ?
#
loop_
_entity_poly.entity_id
_entity_poly.type
_entity_poly.pdbx_seq_one_letter_code
_entity_poly.pdbx_strand_id
1 'polypeptide(L)'
;MVTNINPIPSFVLPIPLSNDLKTPPLNVALPKAPQEPSFFKKLGRLVVDIVFLCTLIPFVIRLIVRRISMENHNKLLYELQELKWRGLIPSDYGNALMILHADSNELKRITEELLSSLPESKTKGLNQPELLELIQKSPHLGFKKLKEHLQIASFYELQHVTLLQDSPILKGQASRIQKIFSDFSEGVLTPENKKKELYQSILKERSITLISNWIEKKRVNGEISSLEAKSLRKGLSDPQNFLSRMKELAAQKVDENGEKIGKYFWKELLETLDQIDGKKSTEEIGKLLNSIYFYEDTLSFLTRVQESVLRTGQITENDKRELFALEARFIDAAVIDLAYNPKLEYSFRQVLGQIRGRLRNISDTLNSEEIDHEVVSKQDEKDHEHSLCGCHFSFADRKIKQIDLPKQDIIQRQIVDISRSRLNLLANIKKQQDEKAELKLERGRVTDLTRLGEIELKIAALKAKVSELKAKAKDLEDSEKGQKEIIQGVAKPAILGFTCSFGAGHNMACQGVAKLLGNRNIHFGCADLTTDVLLPASFIQNLGKKFGQDWRMTDALNYIARKQLFILPRIFKWFESFLGSIFSIFKSNRAEAPVDSYEKELLRKRILLENPDQIFAFYHMDLKAVLEVAEEMGLPVTYIATDLNTKMEELFGDIPPSHPNFTVVTASNLPISLKTASPIHKSKVKVSSGAARPLIYKKTEEAEIEKMRKERNLGKDDPVVMFMAGGNGGHFPFPEALCFSKTWDKRIHLSLILGASTEFGTRFDRLVKEGILKKEGAYYKGSNPLVTIELVKDPAAGTLACPYFVGEGELSKMYDLCDVVFSKPGGSTIVETQIKNKVLLIDHRQPLLPWENDNLDEMLKSGRGLELKKETDFESELKASLTRVQERKLVREEQAPPLAEVLEDLIKNKNR
;
A
#
# COMPACT_ATOMS: atom_id res chain seq x y z
N MET A 1 -56.55 1.24 24.00
CA MET A 1 -56.33 -0.17 23.63
C MET A 1 -54.82 -0.37 23.53
N VAL A 2 -54.08 -1.06 24.39
CA VAL A 2 -54.37 -2.02 25.46
C VAL A 2 -53.26 -1.82 26.50
N THR A 3 -53.64 -1.67 27.76
CA THR A 3 -52.79 -1.87 28.94
C THR A 3 -52.78 -3.35 29.30
N ASN A 4 -51.63 -3.91 29.69
CA ASN A 4 -51.50 -4.80 30.85
C ASN A 4 -50.06 -5.28 31.02
N ILE A 5 -49.48 -4.92 32.16
CA ILE A 5 -48.25 -5.49 32.73
C ILE A 5 -48.70 -6.27 33.97
N ASN A 6 -48.37 -7.56 34.03
CA ASN A 6 -48.43 -8.36 35.26
C ASN A 6 -46.99 -8.72 35.69
N PRO A 7 -46.69 -8.76 37.01
CA PRO A 7 -45.35 -8.98 37.53
C PRO A 7 -45.02 -10.47 37.73
N ILE A 8 -43.72 -10.79 37.65
CA ILE A 8 -43.14 -12.12 37.89
C ILE A 8 -42.89 -12.30 39.41
N PRO A 9 -43.09 -13.49 40.00
CA PRO A 9 -43.01 -13.70 41.45
C PRO A 9 -41.58 -13.98 41.95
N SER A 10 -41.33 -13.55 43.18
CA SER A 10 -40.14 -13.82 43.99
C SER A 10 -40.03 -15.31 44.38
N PHE A 11 -38.92 -15.96 44.03
CA PHE A 11 -38.58 -17.29 44.50
C PHE A 11 -37.64 -17.23 45.72
N VAL A 12 -38.12 -17.83 46.81
CA VAL A 12 -37.39 -18.14 48.05
C VAL A 12 -36.72 -19.51 47.87
N LEU A 13 -35.43 -19.63 48.20
CA LEU A 13 -34.71 -20.91 48.25
C LEU A 13 -34.59 -21.41 49.70
N PRO A 14 -34.82 -22.71 49.97
CA PRO A 14 -34.47 -23.32 51.24
C PRO A 14 -33.10 -24.03 51.19
N ILE A 15 -32.37 -23.92 52.31
CA ILE A 15 -31.25 -24.78 52.75
C ILE A 15 -31.88 -26.00 53.44
N PRO A 16 -31.42 -27.28 53.29
CA PRO A 16 -30.26 -27.88 53.98
C PRO A 16 -29.59 -29.05 53.20
N LEU A 17 -28.55 -29.82 53.59
CA LEU A 17 -27.74 -30.07 54.80
C LEU A 17 -26.43 -30.76 54.34
N SER A 18 -25.51 -30.89 55.28
CA SER A 18 -24.15 -31.46 55.27
C SER A 18 -23.97 -32.88 54.73
N ASN A 19 -22.74 -33.18 54.26
CA ASN A 19 -21.96 -34.29 54.84
C ASN A 19 -20.45 -34.15 54.61
N ASP A 20 -19.73 -34.48 55.68
CA ASP A 20 -18.29 -34.45 55.89
C ASP A 20 -17.49 -35.34 54.95
N LEU A 21 -16.29 -34.86 54.56
CA LEU A 21 -15.09 -35.70 54.43
C LEU A 21 -13.85 -34.82 54.69
N LYS A 22 -13.19 -35.10 55.82
CA LYS A 22 -11.96 -34.45 56.28
C LYS A 22 -10.76 -34.95 55.49
N THR A 23 -10.07 -34.05 54.79
CA THR A 23 -8.67 -34.22 54.36
C THR A 23 -7.87 -32.99 54.77
N PRO A 24 -6.61 -33.14 55.24
CA PRO A 24 -5.82 -32.03 55.79
C PRO A 24 -5.43 -31.02 54.71
N PRO A 25 -5.42 -29.70 54.98
CA PRO A 25 -5.05 -28.72 53.98
C PRO A 25 -3.53 -28.69 53.79
N LEU A 26 -3.08 -29.02 52.58
CA LEU A 26 -1.77 -28.62 52.09
C LEU A 26 -1.84 -27.13 51.76
N ASN A 27 -1.22 -26.29 52.59
CA ASN A 27 -1.05 -24.86 52.32
C ASN A 27 -0.11 -24.65 51.13
N VAL A 28 -0.66 -24.61 49.92
CA VAL A 28 -0.08 -23.87 48.79
C VAL A 28 -1.17 -22.93 48.31
N ALA A 29 -1.04 -21.65 48.65
CA ALA A 29 -1.98 -20.62 48.26
C ALA A 29 -1.93 -20.43 46.73
N LEU A 30 -2.88 -21.04 46.02
CA LEU A 30 -3.27 -20.58 44.69
C LEU A 30 -3.94 -19.20 44.84
N PRO A 31 -3.67 -18.24 43.94
CA PRO A 31 -4.31 -16.92 43.99
C PRO A 31 -5.82 -17.08 43.80
N LYS A 32 -6.60 -16.56 44.76
CA LYS A 32 -8.06 -16.59 44.75
C LYS A 32 -8.62 -15.91 43.49
N ALA A 33 -9.59 -16.57 42.85
CA ALA A 33 -10.41 -16.01 41.78
C ALA A 33 -11.11 -14.70 42.24
N PRO A 34 -11.31 -13.72 41.34
CA PRO A 34 -11.83 -12.42 41.73
C PRO A 34 -13.31 -12.52 42.12
N GLN A 35 -13.60 -12.08 43.35
CA GLN A 35 -14.95 -11.78 43.83
C GLN A 35 -15.56 -10.62 43.03
N GLU A 36 -16.90 -10.52 43.13
CA GLU A 36 -17.80 -9.56 42.48
C GLU A 36 -17.23 -8.16 42.18
N PRO A 37 -17.69 -7.50 41.09
CA PRO A 37 -17.11 -6.25 40.63
C PRO A 37 -17.17 -5.17 41.71
N SER A 38 -16.01 -4.90 42.31
CA SER A 38 -15.83 -3.91 43.36
C SER A 38 -16.31 -2.53 42.90
N PHE A 39 -16.60 -1.66 43.87
CA PHE A 39 -16.85 -0.23 43.69
C PHE A 39 -15.89 0.42 42.67
N PHE A 40 -14.64 -0.04 42.59
CA PHE A 40 -13.63 0.40 41.63
C PHE A 40 -13.98 0.11 40.16
N LYS A 41 -14.76 -0.93 39.84
CA LYS A 41 -15.21 -1.22 38.47
C LYS A 41 -16.34 -0.27 38.03
N LYS A 42 -17.23 0.12 38.96
CA LYS A 42 -18.25 1.15 38.73
C LYS A 42 -17.61 2.54 38.62
N LEU A 43 -16.64 2.84 39.49
CA LEU A 43 -15.86 4.08 39.42
C LEU A 43 -15.02 4.14 38.14
N GLY A 44 -14.41 3.03 37.72
CA GLY A 44 -13.67 2.95 36.46
C GLY A 44 -14.56 3.20 35.24
N ARG A 45 -15.80 2.70 35.23
CA ARG A 45 -16.77 2.99 34.17
C ARG A 45 -17.18 4.46 34.16
N LEU A 46 -17.45 5.04 35.33
CA LEU A 46 -17.75 6.47 35.46
C LEU A 46 -16.58 7.36 35.01
N VAL A 47 -15.34 7.00 35.34
CA VAL A 47 -14.13 7.72 34.90
C VAL A 47 -13.96 7.59 33.39
N VAL A 48 -14.19 6.42 32.80
CA VAL A 48 -14.17 6.24 31.34
C VAL A 48 -15.25 7.09 30.69
N ASP A 49 -16.47 7.11 31.22
CA ASP A 49 -17.59 7.91 30.67
C ASP A 49 -17.32 9.42 30.80
N ILE A 50 -16.73 9.88 31.90
CA ILE A 50 -16.32 11.29 32.09
C ILE A 50 -15.16 11.64 31.16
N VAL A 51 -14.14 10.80 31.05
CA VAL A 51 -13.04 11.01 30.10
C VAL A 51 -13.60 11.03 28.68
N PHE A 52 -14.55 10.16 28.36
CA PHE A 52 -15.21 10.09 27.05
C PHE A 52 -16.01 11.37 26.74
N LEU A 53 -16.84 11.86 27.67
CA LEU A 53 -17.59 13.11 27.51
C LEU A 53 -16.67 14.34 27.44
N CYS A 54 -15.67 14.43 28.31
CA CYS A 54 -14.79 15.58 28.42
C CYS A 54 -13.69 15.63 27.34
N THR A 55 -13.34 14.50 26.71
CA THR A 55 -12.32 14.46 25.65
C THR A 55 -12.93 14.29 24.27
N LEU A 56 -13.92 13.40 24.07
CA LEU A 56 -14.41 13.08 22.74
C LEU A 56 -15.35 14.17 22.18
N ILE A 57 -16.22 14.77 23.00
CA ILE A 57 -17.13 15.81 22.51
C ILE A 57 -16.37 17.07 22.08
N PRO A 58 -15.43 17.63 22.88
CA PRO A 58 -14.58 18.73 22.42
C PRO A 58 -13.70 18.35 21.23
N PHE A 59 -13.27 17.07 21.14
CA PHE A 59 -12.52 16.56 20.00
C PHE A 59 -13.35 16.52 18.72
N VAL A 60 -14.62 16.07 18.78
CA VAL A 60 -15.55 16.05 17.65
C VAL A 60 -15.90 17.48 17.22
N ILE A 61 -16.15 18.41 18.15
CA ILE A 61 -16.36 19.82 17.82
C ILE A 61 -15.10 20.42 17.16
N ARG A 62 -13.90 20.13 17.69
CA ARG A 62 -12.64 20.52 17.05
C ARG A 62 -12.47 19.91 15.67
N LEU A 63 -12.92 18.67 15.43
CA LEU A 63 -12.87 18.02 14.12
C LEU A 63 -13.83 18.69 13.12
N ILE A 64 -15.03 19.09 13.55
CA ILE A 64 -16.00 19.80 12.70
C ILE A 64 -15.44 21.19 12.32
N VAL A 65 -14.95 21.95 13.30
CA VAL A 65 -14.30 23.25 13.07
C VAL A 65 -13.07 23.11 12.17
N ARG A 66 -12.27 22.05 12.37
CA ARG A 66 -11.10 21.74 11.53
C ARG A 66 -11.48 21.33 10.12
N ARG A 67 -12.59 20.62 9.90
CA ARG A 67 -13.09 20.26 8.55
C ARG A 67 -13.49 21.51 7.77
N ILE A 68 -14.22 22.43 8.41
CA ILE A 68 -14.58 23.73 7.81
C ILE A 68 -13.31 24.56 7.51
N SER A 69 -12.33 24.54 8.41
CA SER A 69 -11.02 25.16 8.20
C SER A 69 -10.25 24.52 7.04
N MET A 70 -10.29 23.19 6.89
CA MET A 70 -9.64 22.47 5.80
C MET A 70 -10.25 22.76 4.43
N GLU A 71 -11.56 22.97 4.34
CA GLU A 71 -12.19 23.34 3.06
C GLU A 71 -11.72 24.71 2.56
N ASN A 72 -11.68 25.70 3.47
CA ASN A 72 -11.14 27.03 3.16
C ASN A 72 -9.64 27.00 2.88
N HIS A 73 -8.91 26.10 3.55
CA HIS A 73 -7.49 25.87 3.32
C HIS A 73 -7.22 25.28 1.94
N ASN A 74 -7.97 24.27 1.52
CA ASN A 74 -7.84 23.68 0.19
C ASN A 74 -8.17 24.70 -0.91
N LYS A 75 -9.18 25.55 -0.71
CA LYS A 75 -9.51 26.66 -1.63
C LYS A 75 -8.37 27.69 -1.72
N LEU A 76 -7.72 28.01 -0.61
CA LEU A 76 -6.56 28.91 -0.59
C LEU A 76 -5.35 28.30 -1.32
N LEU A 77 -5.00 27.04 -1.03
CA LEU A 77 -3.90 26.35 -1.70
C LEU A 77 -4.11 26.30 -3.21
N TYR A 78 -5.35 26.05 -3.64
CA TYR A 78 -5.75 26.09 -5.04
C TYR A 78 -5.48 27.46 -5.70
N GLU A 79 -5.88 28.56 -5.05
CA GLU A 79 -5.66 29.92 -5.58
C GLU A 79 -4.16 30.30 -5.66
N LEU A 80 -3.36 29.90 -4.66
CA LEU A 80 -1.92 30.11 -4.63
C LEU A 80 -1.19 29.28 -5.69
N GLN A 81 -1.61 28.03 -5.89
CA GLN A 81 -1.10 27.18 -6.96
C GLN A 81 -1.40 27.76 -8.33
N GLU A 82 -2.60 28.32 -8.56
CA GLU A 82 -2.92 29.00 -9.84
C GLU A 82 -2.05 30.23 -10.09
N LEU A 83 -1.81 31.06 -9.08
CA LEU A 83 -0.95 32.24 -9.20
C LEU A 83 0.48 31.86 -9.59
N LYS A 84 1.04 30.85 -8.91
CA LYS A 84 2.37 30.31 -9.21
C LYS A 84 2.41 29.70 -10.61
N TRP A 85 1.43 28.87 -10.93
CA TRP A 85 1.35 28.14 -12.20
C TRP A 85 1.30 29.08 -13.42
N ARG A 86 0.47 30.12 -13.36
CA ARG A 86 0.31 31.07 -14.47
C ARG A 86 1.52 32.02 -14.63
N GLY A 87 2.60 31.83 -13.87
CA GLY A 87 3.76 32.70 -13.84
C GLY A 87 3.41 34.12 -13.39
N LEU A 88 2.32 34.28 -12.65
CA LEU A 88 1.84 35.59 -12.19
C LEU A 88 2.62 36.05 -10.96
N ILE A 89 3.16 35.11 -10.20
CA ILE A 89 4.04 35.35 -9.04
C ILE A 89 5.30 34.48 -9.17
N PRO A 90 6.46 34.92 -8.64
CA PRO A 90 7.67 34.11 -8.66
C PRO A 90 7.52 32.82 -7.82
N SER A 91 8.20 31.75 -8.23
CA SER A 91 8.10 30.41 -7.62
C SER A 91 8.42 30.40 -6.12
N ASP A 92 9.43 31.18 -5.71
CA ASP A 92 9.88 31.26 -4.32
C ASP A 92 8.80 31.84 -3.40
N TYR A 93 8.09 32.88 -3.86
CA TYR A 93 6.94 33.45 -3.15
C TYR A 93 5.75 32.48 -3.13
N GLY A 94 5.47 31.79 -4.24
CA GLY A 94 4.41 30.79 -4.29
C GLY A 94 4.63 29.66 -3.27
N ASN A 95 5.86 29.15 -3.16
CA ASN A 95 6.21 28.13 -2.17
C ASN A 95 6.13 28.66 -0.74
N ALA A 96 6.66 29.85 -0.47
CA ALA A 96 6.59 30.48 0.84
C ALA A 96 5.15 30.70 1.31
N LEU A 97 4.28 31.21 0.43
CA LEU A 97 2.85 31.43 0.72
C LEU A 97 2.10 30.12 0.95
N MET A 98 2.43 29.05 0.21
CA MET A 98 1.86 27.71 0.44
C MET A 98 2.31 27.09 1.77
N ILE A 99 3.52 27.40 2.24
CA ILE A 99 4.05 26.89 3.52
C ILE A 99 3.46 27.68 4.71
N LEU A 100 3.27 29.00 4.56
CA LEU A 100 3.02 29.93 5.68
C LEU A 100 1.55 30.33 5.86
N HIS A 101 0.63 29.69 5.14
CA HIS A 101 -0.82 29.93 5.17
C HIS A 101 -1.49 29.77 6.57
N ALA A 102 -0.79 29.22 7.56
CA ALA A 102 -1.29 29.04 8.92
C ALA A 102 -1.13 30.28 9.82
N ASP A 103 -0.31 31.26 9.40
CA ASP A 103 -0.09 32.52 10.12
C ASP A 103 -0.56 33.70 9.26
N SER A 104 -1.67 34.34 9.67
CA SER A 104 -2.26 35.44 8.92
C SER A 104 -1.36 36.67 8.82
N ASN A 105 -0.47 36.89 9.78
CA ASN A 105 0.44 38.04 9.79
C ASN A 105 1.62 37.79 8.86
N GLU A 106 2.16 36.57 8.86
CA GLU A 106 3.24 36.19 7.96
C GLU A 106 2.77 36.09 6.50
N LEU A 107 1.55 35.58 6.30
CA LEU A 107 0.90 35.57 4.98
C LEU A 107 0.74 37.00 4.45
N LYS A 108 0.33 37.94 5.29
CA LYS A 108 0.24 39.36 4.93
C LYS A 108 1.61 39.94 4.57
N ARG A 109 2.63 39.73 5.41
CA ARG A 109 4.01 40.21 5.19
C ARG A 109 4.58 39.73 3.86
N ILE A 110 4.47 38.43 3.57
CA ILE A 110 4.99 37.86 2.33
C ILE A 110 4.17 38.31 1.12
N THR A 111 2.87 38.56 1.28
CA THR A 111 2.06 39.17 0.23
C THR A 111 2.51 40.61 -0.03
N GLU A 112 2.82 41.40 1.00
CA GLU A 112 3.36 42.76 0.86
C GLU A 112 4.71 42.74 0.12
N GLU A 113 5.60 41.82 0.47
CA GLU A 113 6.88 41.61 -0.23
C GLU A 113 6.68 41.20 -1.68
N LEU A 114 5.76 40.26 -1.94
CA LEU A 114 5.40 39.84 -3.28
C LEU A 114 4.87 41.02 -4.10
N LEU A 115 3.90 41.78 -3.58
CA LEU A 115 3.31 42.93 -4.28
C LEU A 115 4.36 44.01 -4.57
N SER A 116 5.32 44.22 -3.65
CA SER A 116 6.43 45.16 -3.82
C SER A 116 7.47 44.67 -4.83
N SER A 117 7.61 43.34 -5.01
CA SER A 117 8.53 42.72 -5.97
C SER A 117 7.99 42.67 -7.40
N LEU A 118 6.68 42.84 -7.59
CA LEU A 118 6.05 42.81 -8.90
C LEU A 118 6.31 44.13 -9.65
N PRO A 119 6.51 44.10 -10.98
CA PRO A 119 6.63 45.30 -11.79
C PRO A 119 5.46 46.26 -11.58
N GLU A 120 5.71 47.57 -11.62
CA GLU A 120 4.67 48.60 -11.43
C GLU A 120 3.51 48.45 -12.44
N SER A 121 3.81 48.00 -13.66
CA SER A 121 2.84 47.64 -14.70
C SER A 121 1.84 46.55 -14.25
N LYS A 122 2.25 45.65 -13.36
CA LYS A 122 1.42 44.56 -12.82
C LYS A 122 0.63 44.92 -11.56
N THR A 123 0.96 46.04 -10.92
CA THR A 123 0.31 46.49 -9.67
C THR A 123 -0.49 47.78 -9.86
N LYS A 124 -0.35 48.46 -11.00
CA LYS A 124 -1.11 49.66 -11.34
C LYS A 124 -2.62 49.41 -11.34
N GLY A 125 -3.35 50.19 -10.54
CA GLY A 125 -4.80 50.06 -10.38
C GLY A 125 -5.24 49.01 -9.35
N LEU A 126 -4.30 48.35 -8.66
CA LEU A 126 -4.59 47.49 -7.51
C LEU A 126 -4.69 48.31 -6.23
N ASN A 127 -5.83 48.28 -5.55
CA ASN A 127 -5.96 48.85 -4.20
C ASN A 127 -5.28 47.91 -3.19
N GLN A 128 -3.95 48.05 -3.05
CA GLN A 128 -3.14 47.16 -2.23
C GLN A 128 -3.62 47.08 -0.76
N PRO A 129 -3.98 48.19 -0.07
CA PRO A 129 -4.53 48.12 1.29
C PRO A 129 -5.77 47.25 1.40
N GLU A 130 -6.73 47.40 0.48
CA GLU A 130 -7.98 46.61 0.47
C GLU A 130 -7.71 45.13 0.18
N LEU A 131 -6.78 44.84 -0.73
CA LEU A 131 -6.38 43.47 -1.03
C LEU A 131 -5.71 42.79 0.18
N LEU A 132 -4.80 43.48 0.85
CA LEU A 132 -4.09 42.96 2.02
C LEU A 132 -5.07 42.73 3.19
N GLU A 133 -6.03 43.64 3.39
CA GLU A 133 -7.11 43.45 4.36
C GLU A 133 -7.99 42.25 4.00
N LEU A 134 -8.31 42.06 2.72
CA LEU A 134 -9.08 40.91 2.25
C LEU A 134 -8.31 39.60 2.40
N ILE A 135 -7.00 39.56 2.14
CA ILE A 135 -6.15 38.38 2.36
C ILE A 135 -6.08 38.05 3.85
N GLN A 136 -6.03 39.04 4.72
CA GLN A 136 -6.00 38.82 6.17
C GLN A 136 -7.33 38.27 6.70
N LYS A 137 -8.47 38.78 6.20
CA LYS A 137 -9.83 38.35 6.62
C LYS A 137 -10.29 37.05 5.96
N SER A 138 -9.96 36.87 4.68
CA SER A 138 -10.37 35.75 3.86
C SER A 138 -9.31 35.47 2.77
N PRO A 139 -8.24 34.75 3.13
CA PRO A 139 -7.09 34.50 2.25
C PRO A 139 -7.48 34.04 0.84
N HIS A 140 -8.38 33.06 0.72
CA HIS A 140 -8.79 32.53 -0.58
C HIS A 140 -9.46 33.58 -1.48
N LEU A 141 -10.31 34.46 -0.93
CA LEU A 141 -10.93 35.55 -1.71
C LEU A 141 -9.90 36.61 -2.10
N GLY A 142 -8.97 36.92 -1.20
CA GLY A 142 -7.88 37.85 -1.45
C GLY A 142 -6.98 37.38 -2.59
N PHE A 143 -6.47 36.14 -2.53
CA PHE A 143 -5.62 35.59 -3.59
C PHE A 143 -6.37 35.38 -4.91
N LYS A 144 -7.66 35.05 -4.87
CA LYS A 144 -8.50 35.05 -6.07
C LYS A 144 -8.56 36.42 -6.75
N LYS A 145 -8.76 37.50 -5.97
CA LYS A 145 -8.80 38.88 -6.48
C LYS A 145 -7.45 39.32 -7.03
N LEU A 146 -6.34 38.95 -6.35
CA LEU A 146 -4.98 39.18 -6.84
C LEU A 146 -4.72 38.47 -8.17
N LYS A 147 -5.16 37.21 -8.27
CA LYS A 147 -5.05 36.40 -9.49
C LYS A 147 -5.77 37.03 -10.67
N GLU A 148 -7.02 37.44 -10.48
CA GLU A 148 -7.81 38.11 -11.51
C GLU A 148 -7.11 39.40 -12.01
N HIS A 149 -6.55 40.19 -11.09
CA HIS A 149 -5.80 41.40 -11.44
C HIS A 149 -4.53 41.09 -12.26
N LEU A 150 -3.68 40.18 -11.80
CA LEU A 150 -2.42 39.85 -12.46
C LEU A 150 -2.62 39.21 -13.84
N GLN A 151 -3.71 38.47 -14.03
CA GLN A 151 -4.09 37.93 -15.34
C GLN A 151 -4.43 39.04 -16.34
N ILE A 152 -5.15 40.07 -15.90
CA ILE A 152 -5.48 41.23 -16.73
C ILE A 152 -4.20 42.00 -17.08
N ALA A 153 -3.33 42.24 -16.10
CA ALA A 153 -2.08 42.96 -16.32
C ALA A 153 -1.10 42.20 -17.24
N SER A 154 -0.91 40.89 -17.01
CA SER A 154 0.00 40.07 -17.82
C SER A 154 -0.49 39.88 -19.26
N PHE A 155 -1.82 39.84 -19.48
CA PHE A 155 -2.38 39.83 -20.83
C PHE A 155 -2.00 41.09 -21.61
N TYR A 156 -1.95 42.25 -20.95
CA TYR A 156 -1.61 43.51 -21.59
C TYR A 156 -0.11 43.65 -21.90
N GLU A 157 0.76 43.21 -20.98
CA GLU A 157 2.20 43.18 -21.23
C GLU A 157 2.55 42.30 -22.44
N LEU A 158 1.87 41.15 -22.59
CA LEU A 158 2.06 40.26 -23.74
C LEU A 158 1.48 40.79 -25.06
N GLN A 159 0.53 41.74 -25.02
CA GLN A 159 -0.21 42.21 -26.21
C GLN A 159 0.16 43.61 -26.66
N HIS A 160 1.23 44.22 -26.14
CA HIS A 160 1.58 45.57 -26.52
C HIS A 160 2.14 45.77 -27.93
N VAL A 161 2.47 44.73 -28.72
CA VAL A 161 3.08 45.01 -30.05
C VAL A 161 2.62 44.15 -31.24
N THR A 162 2.28 42.86 -31.12
CA THR A 162 2.20 42.00 -32.35
C THR A 162 0.85 41.34 -32.63
N LEU A 163 0.19 40.71 -31.64
CA LEU A 163 -1.00 39.88 -31.90
C LEU A 163 -2.27 40.65 -32.29
N LEU A 164 -2.43 41.89 -31.80
CA LEU A 164 -3.56 42.76 -32.16
C LEU A 164 -3.44 43.31 -33.59
N GLN A 165 -2.22 43.36 -34.14
CA GLN A 165 -1.97 43.87 -35.49
C GLN A 165 -2.20 42.80 -36.57
N ASP A 166 -2.02 41.53 -36.25
CA ASP A 166 -2.10 40.44 -37.24
C ASP A 166 -3.43 39.69 -37.25
N SER A 167 -4.26 39.79 -36.20
CA SER A 167 -5.59 39.19 -36.19
C SER A 167 -6.63 40.12 -36.86
N PRO A 168 -7.25 39.73 -37.99
CA PRO A 168 -8.28 40.54 -38.66
C PRO A 168 -9.52 40.77 -37.78
N ILE A 169 -9.79 39.84 -36.86
CA ILE A 169 -10.92 39.89 -35.93
C ILE A 169 -10.63 40.89 -34.80
N LEU A 170 -9.41 40.88 -34.27
CA LEU A 170 -9.00 41.79 -33.21
C LEU A 170 -8.82 43.23 -33.71
N LYS A 171 -8.42 43.45 -34.98
CA LYS A 171 -8.34 44.79 -35.58
C LYS A 171 -9.63 45.60 -35.47
N GLY A 172 -10.79 44.97 -35.60
CA GLY A 172 -12.10 45.62 -35.47
C GLY A 172 -12.48 45.97 -34.03
N GLN A 173 -11.88 45.33 -33.03
CA GLN A 173 -12.14 45.56 -31.61
C GLN A 173 -10.98 46.23 -30.87
N ALA A 174 -9.84 46.44 -31.53
CA ALA A 174 -8.61 46.96 -30.94
C ALA A 174 -8.83 48.31 -30.24
N SER A 175 -9.60 49.22 -30.85
CA SER A 175 -9.92 50.52 -30.25
C SER A 175 -10.81 50.41 -29.00
N ARG A 176 -11.74 49.45 -28.97
CA ARG A 176 -12.58 49.17 -27.80
C ARG A 176 -11.78 48.53 -26.67
N ILE A 177 -10.92 47.54 -26.98
CA ILE A 177 -10.05 46.87 -26.01
C ILE A 177 -9.02 47.87 -25.45
N GLN A 178 -8.41 48.70 -26.30
CA GLN A 178 -7.49 49.76 -25.88
C GLN A 178 -8.17 50.80 -24.99
N LYS A 179 -9.40 51.23 -25.31
CA LYS A 179 -10.15 52.18 -24.47
C LYS A 179 -10.48 51.60 -23.10
N ILE A 180 -11.04 50.38 -23.05
CA ILE A 180 -11.36 49.72 -21.78
C ILE A 180 -10.08 49.49 -20.96
N PHE A 181 -8.95 49.24 -21.60
CA PHE A 181 -7.67 49.12 -20.91
C PHE A 181 -7.13 50.46 -20.41
N SER A 182 -7.23 51.54 -21.19
CA SER A 182 -6.91 52.91 -20.72
C SER A 182 -7.71 53.20 -19.46
N ASP A 183 -9.02 52.96 -19.50
CA ASP A 183 -9.94 53.11 -18.36
C ASP A 183 -9.57 52.21 -17.16
N PHE A 184 -8.96 51.03 -17.39
CA PHE A 184 -8.48 50.12 -16.33
C PHE A 184 -7.19 50.66 -15.69
N SER A 185 -6.25 51.09 -16.52
CA SER A 185 -4.94 51.59 -16.12
C SER A 185 -4.99 52.96 -15.43
N GLU A 186 -6.02 53.75 -15.72
CA GLU A 186 -6.32 55.04 -15.09
C GLU A 186 -7.17 54.90 -13.81
N GLY A 187 -7.55 53.67 -13.42
CA GLY A 187 -8.38 53.42 -12.23
C GLY A 187 -9.85 53.86 -12.38
N VAL A 188 -10.29 54.20 -13.59
CA VAL A 188 -11.63 54.72 -13.91
C VAL A 188 -12.69 53.61 -13.95
N LEU A 189 -12.28 52.35 -14.09
CA LEU A 189 -13.20 51.19 -14.15
C LEU A 189 -13.72 50.72 -12.79
N THR A 190 -14.98 51.04 -12.48
CA THR A 190 -15.91 50.14 -11.75
C THR A 190 -17.30 50.17 -12.43
N PRO A 191 -18.05 49.06 -12.55
CA PRO A 191 -18.20 47.93 -11.62
C PRO A 191 -17.52 46.62 -12.07
N GLU A 192 -17.42 45.67 -11.14
CA GLU A 192 -16.93 44.27 -11.28
C GLU A 192 -17.44 43.56 -12.55
N ASN A 193 -18.67 43.88 -12.97
CA ASN A 193 -19.30 43.35 -14.18
C ASN A 193 -18.55 43.74 -15.47
N LYS A 194 -18.01 44.96 -15.59
CA LYS A 194 -17.27 45.39 -16.78
C LYS A 194 -15.89 44.71 -16.87
N LYS A 195 -15.24 44.45 -15.73
CA LYS A 195 -13.98 43.68 -15.67
C LYS A 195 -14.22 42.22 -16.07
N LYS A 196 -15.32 41.64 -15.60
CA LYS A 196 -15.77 40.29 -15.99
C LYS A 196 -16.06 40.19 -17.49
N GLU A 197 -16.77 41.17 -18.07
CA GLU A 197 -17.04 41.23 -19.52
C GLU A 197 -15.76 41.35 -20.35
N LEU A 198 -14.80 42.18 -19.92
CA LEU A 198 -13.49 42.30 -20.59
C LEU A 198 -12.73 40.97 -20.54
N TYR A 199 -12.66 40.34 -19.38
CA TYR A 199 -11.99 39.06 -19.19
C TYR A 199 -12.60 37.96 -20.07
N GLN A 200 -13.93 37.85 -20.10
CA GLN A 200 -14.64 36.91 -20.97
C GLN A 200 -14.39 37.20 -22.46
N SER A 201 -14.33 38.47 -22.85
CA SER A 201 -14.02 38.85 -24.23
C SER A 201 -12.60 38.44 -24.63
N ILE A 202 -11.61 38.70 -23.76
CA ILE A 202 -10.21 38.31 -23.96
C ILE A 202 -10.06 36.79 -24.07
N LEU A 203 -10.67 36.03 -23.15
CA LEU A 203 -10.57 34.58 -23.15
C LEU A 203 -11.26 33.96 -24.36
N LYS A 204 -12.38 34.53 -24.80
CA LYS A 204 -13.07 34.12 -26.03
C LYS A 204 -12.17 34.28 -27.26
N GLU A 205 -11.52 35.43 -27.43
CA GLU A 205 -10.65 35.69 -28.59
C GLU A 205 -9.37 34.83 -28.59
N ARG A 206 -8.78 34.61 -27.42
CA ARG A 206 -7.64 33.68 -27.26
C ARG A 206 -8.03 32.26 -27.66
N SER A 207 -9.21 31.81 -27.22
CA SER A 207 -9.75 30.49 -27.55
C SER A 207 -9.95 30.33 -29.06
N ILE A 208 -10.55 31.33 -29.72
CA ILE A 208 -10.74 31.34 -31.18
C ILE A 208 -9.40 31.24 -31.92
N THR A 209 -8.39 31.99 -31.48
CA THR A 209 -7.05 31.97 -32.08
C THR A 209 -6.38 30.60 -31.96
N LEU A 210 -6.40 30.01 -30.76
CA LEU A 210 -5.84 28.68 -30.50
C LEU A 210 -6.51 27.61 -31.34
N ILE A 211 -7.85 27.60 -31.39
CA ILE A 211 -8.60 26.65 -32.20
C ILE A 211 -8.29 26.84 -33.69
N SER A 212 -8.21 28.09 -34.18
CA SER A 212 -7.88 28.37 -35.58
C SER A 212 -6.49 27.88 -35.99
N ASN A 213 -5.51 28.01 -35.08
CA ASN A 213 -4.15 27.50 -35.28
C ASN A 213 -4.13 25.97 -35.29
N TRP A 214 -4.87 25.31 -34.40
CA TRP A 214 -5.00 23.86 -34.41
C TRP A 214 -5.65 23.35 -35.71
N ILE A 215 -6.74 23.99 -36.16
CA ILE A 215 -7.38 23.68 -37.44
C ILE A 215 -6.35 23.78 -38.59
N GLU A 216 -5.52 24.82 -38.59
CA GLU A 216 -4.47 24.97 -39.60
C GLU A 216 -3.44 23.85 -39.53
N LYS A 217 -3.01 23.50 -38.32
CA LYS A 217 -2.03 22.45 -38.10
C LYS A 217 -2.52 21.10 -38.59
N LYS A 218 -3.76 20.72 -38.24
CA LYS A 218 -4.41 19.49 -38.74
C LYS A 218 -4.51 19.47 -40.26
N ARG A 219 -4.81 20.61 -40.87
CA ARG A 219 -4.86 20.77 -42.32
C ARG A 219 -3.48 20.56 -42.96
N VAL A 220 -2.45 21.19 -42.40
CA VAL A 220 -1.06 21.06 -42.90
C VAL A 220 -0.54 19.63 -42.75
N ASN A 221 -0.91 18.93 -41.68
CA ASN A 221 -0.57 17.53 -41.47
C ASN A 221 -1.37 16.56 -42.36
N GLY A 222 -2.35 17.04 -43.13
CA GLY A 222 -3.21 16.21 -43.96
C GLY A 222 -4.24 15.39 -43.18
N GLU A 223 -4.44 15.67 -41.89
CA GLU A 223 -5.39 14.95 -41.03
C GLU A 223 -6.84 15.39 -41.30
N ILE A 224 -7.01 16.64 -41.73
CA ILE A 224 -8.27 17.21 -42.20
C ILE A 224 -8.06 17.91 -43.54
N SER A 225 -9.06 17.87 -44.41
CA SER A 225 -9.04 18.52 -45.72
C SER A 225 -9.13 20.05 -45.60
N SER A 226 -8.71 20.76 -46.65
CA SER A 226 -8.88 22.22 -46.73
C SER A 226 -10.36 22.65 -46.64
N LEU A 227 -11.29 21.80 -47.10
CA LEU A 227 -12.73 22.06 -47.01
C LEU A 227 -13.23 21.92 -45.57
N GLU A 228 -12.82 20.87 -44.86
CA GLU A 228 -13.11 20.66 -43.43
C GLU A 228 -12.55 21.81 -42.58
N ALA A 229 -11.29 22.19 -42.80
CA ALA A 229 -10.66 23.31 -42.11
C ALA A 229 -11.41 24.63 -42.33
N LYS A 230 -11.83 24.91 -43.58
CA LYS A 230 -12.64 26.10 -43.92
C LYS A 230 -14.02 26.03 -43.26
N SER A 231 -14.63 24.84 -43.20
CA SER A 231 -15.92 24.60 -42.56
C SER A 231 -15.86 24.86 -41.05
N LEU A 232 -14.83 24.35 -40.36
CA LEU A 232 -14.61 24.59 -38.94
C LEU A 232 -14.37 26.06 -38.62
N ARG A 233 -13.52 26.73 -39.41
CA ARG A 233 -13.24 28.17 -39.25
C ARG A 233 -14.49 29.03 -39.37
N LYS A 234 -15.37 28.74 -40.33
CA LYS A 234 -16.64 29.44 -40.48
C LYS A 234 -17.57 29.23 -39.28
N GLY A 235 -17.43 28.09 -38.58
CA GLY A 235 -18.17 27.80 -37.35
C GLY A 235 -17.69 28.60 -36.14
N LEU A 236 -16.44 29.09 -36.08
CA LEU A 236 -15.88 29.71 -34.87
C LEU A 236 -16.67 30.93 -34.36
N SER A 237 -17.41 31.62 -35.23
CA SER A 237 -18.29 32.74 -34.85
C SER A 237 -19.58 32.29 -34.14
N ASP A 238 -19.96 31.02 -34.26
CA ASP A 238 -21.15 30.42 -33.67
C ASP A 238 -20.76 29.10 -32.95
N PRO A 239 -20.60 29.12 -31.61
CA PRO A 239 -20.13 27.96 -30.86
C PRO A 239 -20.97 26.70 -31.05
N GLN A 240 -22.27 26.80 -31.32
CA GLN A 240 -23.11 25.62 -31.57
C GLN A 240 -22.83 24.98 -32.92
N ASN A 241 -22.70 25.81 -33.95
CA ASN A 241 -22.33 25.35 -35.28
C ASN A 241 -20.89 24.80 -35.30
N PHE A 242 -19.96 25.43 -34.58
CA PHE A 242 -18.60 24.90 -34.40
C PHE A 242 -18.62 23.53 -33.71
N LEU A 243 -19.36 23.40 -32.60
CA LEU A 243 -19.46 22.15 -31.84
C LEU A 243 -20.06 21.02 -32.68
N SER A 244 -21.15 21.28 -33.41
CA SER A 244 -21.77 20.28 -34.32
C SER A 244 -20.78 19.80 -35.37
N ARG A 245 -20.10 20.73 -36.06
CA ARG A 245 -19.13 20.39 -37.10
C ARG A 245 -17.92 19.64 -36.56
N MET A 246 -17.47 19.99 -35.35
CA MET A 246 -16.38 19.27 -34.68
C MET A 246 -16.78 17.86 -34.28
N LYS A 247 -18.01 17.64 -33.80
CA LYS A 247 -18.54 16.31 -33.50
C LYS A 247 -18.67 15.45 -34.74
N GLU A 248 -19.24 16.00 -35.81
CA GLU A 248 -19.36 15.33 -37.10
C GLU A 248 -17.99 14.90 -37.63
N LEU A 249 -17.02 15.82 -37.62
CA LEU A 249 -15.65 15.53 -38.03
C LEU A 249 -14.99 14.49 -37.12
N ALA A 250 -15.14 14.60 -35.80
CA ALA A 250 -14.53 13.65 -34.87
C ALA A 250 -15.11 12.25 -35.06
N ALA A 251 -16.43 12.10 -35.20
CA ALA A 251 -17.08 10.83 -35.50
C ALA A 251 -16.59 10.24 -36.83
N GLN A 252 -16.53 11.04 -37.89
CA GLN A 252 -15.99 10.61 -39.18
C GLN A 252 -14.54 10.13 -39.05
N LYS A 253 -13.69 10.85 -38.30
CA LYS A 253 -12.29 10.49 -38.10
C LYS A 253 -12.07 9.29 -37.19
N VAL A 254 -13.00 9.00 -36.28
CA VAL A 254 -13.02 7.73 -35.52
C VAL A 254 -13.22 6.55 -36.46
N ASP A 255 -14.12 6.69 -37.44
CA ASP A 255 -14.40 5.63 -38.41
C ASP A 255 -13.27 5.47 -39.44
N GLU A 256 -12.71 6.57 -39.95
CA GLU A 256 -11.64 6.56 -40.95
C GLU A 256 -10.29 6.01 -40.43
N ASN A 257 -9.97 6.18 -39.14
CA ASN A 257 -8.65 5.84 -38.60
C ASN A 257 -8.46 4.37 -38.19
N GLY A 258 -9.50 3.52 -38.25
CA GLY A 258 -9.39 2.09 -37.93
C GLY A 258 -8.91 1.85 -36.48
N GLU A 259 -7.87 1.05 -36.25
CA GLU A 259 -7.23 0.85 -34.92
C GLU A 259 -5.99 1.72 -34.70
N LYS A 260 -5.72 2.70 -35.58
CA LYS A 260 -4.54 3.56 -35.44
C LYS A 260 -4.68 4.49 -34.23
N ILE A 261 -3.56 4.96 -33.71
CA ILE A 261 -3.47 5.88 -32.54
C ILE A 261 -4.38 7.10 -32.71
N GLY A 262 -4.51 7.64 -33.93
CA GLY A 262 -5.41 8.74 -34.23
C GLY A 262 -6.87 8.47 -33.84
N LYS A 263 -7.34 7.22 -33.90
CA LYS A 263 -8.71 6.83 -33.54
C LYS A 263 -9.02 7.15 -32.07
N TYR A 264 -8.09 6.88 -31.16
CA TYR A 264 -8.28 7.12 -29.73
C TYR A 264 -8.39 8.61 -29.42
N PHE A 265 -7.57 9.43 -30.08
CA PHE A 265 -7.67 10.88 -29.98
C PHE A 265 -9.04 11.38 -30.46
N TRP A 266 -9.47 10.99 -31.67
CA TRP A 266 -10.75 11.45 -32.23
C TRP A 266 -11.95 10.95 -31.42
N LYS A 267 -11.86 9.75 -30.84
CA LYS A 267 -12.89 9.18 -29.96
C LYS A 267 -13.01 9.97 -28.67
N GLU A 268 -11.89 10.26 -28.02
CA GLU A 268 -11.86 11.05 -26.78
C GLU A 268 -12.36 12.48 -27.02
N LEU A 269 -11.94 13.07 -28.15
CA LEU A 269 -12.43 14.37 -28.57
C LEU A 269 -13.95 14.32 -28.76
N LEU A 270 -14.50 13.30 -29.41
CA LEU A 270 -15.95 13.14 -29.59
C LEU A 270 -16.69 13.00 -28.24
N GLU A 271 -16.24 12.11 -27.36
CA GLU A 271 -16.83 11.89 -26.04
C GLU A 271 -16.78 13.18 -25.18
N THR A 272 -15.66 13.90 -25.24
CA THR A 272 -15.51 15.21 -24.57
C THR A 272 -16.49 16.23 -25.15
N LEU A 273 -16.60 16.32 -26.48
CA LEU A 273 -17.52 17.24 -27.16
C LEU A 273 -18.99 16.88 -26.84
N ASP A 274 -19.32 15.61 -26.63
CA ASP A 274 -20.66 15.16 -26.24
C ASP A 274 -21.07 15.55 -24.82
N GLN A 275 -20.10 15.71 -23.93
CA GLN A 275 -20.34 16.21 -22.57
C GLN A 275 -20.46 17.76 -22.50
N ILE A 276 -20.17 18.48 -23.58
CA ILE A 276 -20.32 19.93 -23.67
C ILE A 276 -21.80 20.26 -23.93
N ASP A 277 -22.51 20.70 -22.89
CA ASP A 277 -23.88 21.24 -23.00
C ASP A 277 -23.93 22.35 -24.07
N GLY A 278 -24.95 22.33 -24.93
CA GLY A 278 -25.18 23.27 -26.03
C GLY A 278 -25.40 24.73 -25.61
N LYS A 279 -25.23 25.05 -24.33
CA LYS A 279 -25.25 26.41 -23.78
C LYS A 279 -23.86 26.97 -23.47
N LYS A 280 -22.81 26.15 -23.61
CA LYS A 280 -21.43 26.55 -23.32
C LYS A 280 -20.87 27.50 -24.38
N SER A 281 -20.06 28.47 -23.95
CA SER A 281 -19.47 29.47 -24.83
C SER A 281 -18.25 28.91 -25.58
N THR A 282 -17.84 29.52 -26.70
CA THR A 282 -16.63 29.17 -27.45
C THR A 282 -15.36 29.15 -26.57
N GLU A 283 -15.38 29.91 -25.47
CA GLU A 283 -14.31 29.97 -24.46
C GLU A 283 -14.14 28.64 -23.72
N GLU A 284 -15.24 28.04 -23.28
CA GLU A 284 -15.21 26.78 -22.53
C GLU A 284 -14.78 25.62 -23.44
N ILE A 285 -15.23 25.65 -24.70
CA ILE A 285 -14.79 24.72 -25.74
C ILE A 285 -13.28 24.87 -25.98
N GLY A 286 -12.78 26.10 -26.12
CA GLY A 286 -11.35 26.36 -26.34
C GLY A 286 -10.46 25.93 -25.17
N LYS A 287 -10.92 26.08 -23.92
CA LYS A 287 -10.18 25.59 -22.74
C LYS A 287 -10.02 24.07 -22.75
N LEU A 288 -11.10 23.33 -23.04
CA LEU A 288 -11.09 21.87 -23.12
C LEU A 288 -10.18 21.38 -24.25
N LEU A 289 -10.30 22.01 -25.42
CA LEU A 289 -9.52 21.66 -26.60
C LEU A 289 -8.02 21.96 -26.42
N ASN A 290 -7.66 23.03 -25.71
CA ASN A 290 -6.26 23.41 -25.50
C ASN A 290 -5.45 22.33 -24.75
N SER A 291 -6.04 21.69 -23.73
CA SER A 291 -5.39 20.56 -23.04
C SER A 291 -5.21 19.39 -24.00
N ILE A 292 -6.27 18.99 -24.71
CA ILE A 292 -6.25 17.89 -25.69
C ILE A 292 -5.16 18.13 -26.77
N TYR A 293 -5.03 19.35 -27.28
CA TYR A 293 -4.02 19.72 -28.27
C TYR A 293 -2.59 19.61 -27.75
N PHE A 294 -2.37 19.97 -26.49
CA PHE A 294 -1.05 19.87 -25.88
C PHE A 294 -0.57 18.41 -25.81
N TYR A 295 -1.43 17.47 -25.44
CA TYR A 295 -1.04 16.05 -25.34
C TYR A 295 -0.88 15.39 -26.69
N GLU A 296 -1.71 15.74 -27.67
CA GLU A 296 -1.56 15.25 -29.02
C GLU A 296 -0.23 15.68 -29.64
N ASP A 297 0.15 16.95 -29.47
CA ASP A 297 1.43 17.49 -29.91
C ASP A 297 2.59 16.77 -29.22
N THR A 298 2.47 16.54 -27.91
CA THR A 298 3.47 15.82 -27.10
C THR A 298 3.62 14.39 -27.60
N LEU A 299 2.52 13.65 -27.79
CA LEU A 299 2.55 12.25 -28.22
C LEU A 299 3.08 12.10 -29.65
N SER A 300 2.69 13.00 -30.54
CA SER A 300 3.17 13.02 -31.93
C SER A 300 4.67 13.29 -32.00
N PHE A 301 5.15 14.26 -31.21
CA PHE A 301 6.59 14.53 -31.08
C PHE A 301 7.34 13.33 -30.53
N LEU A 302 6.89 12.74 -29.42
CA LEU A 302 7.55 11.56 -28.83
C LEU A 302 7.52 10.35 -29.75
N THR A 303 6.46 10.18 -30.54
CA THR A 303 6.39 9.12 -31.56
C THR A 303 7.43 9.34 -32.64
N ARG A 304 7.58 10.58 -33.14
CA ARG A 304 8.61 10.95 -34.12
C ARG A 304 10.01 10.71 -33.58
N VAL A 305 10.28 11.11 -32.33
CA VAL A 305 11.58 10.89 -31.68
C VAL A 305 11.84 9.40 -31.51
N GLN A 306 10.87 8.62 -31.01
CA GLN A 306 11.01 7.18 -30.85
C GLN A 306 11.28 6.49 -32.20
N GLU A 307 10.56 6.84 -33.25
CA GLU A 307 10.79 6.30 -34.59
C GLU A 307 12.16 6.70 -35.14
N SER A 308 12.62 7.92 -34.87
CA SER A 308 13.98 8.35 -35.22
C SER A 308 15.02 7.50 -34.51
N VAL A 309 14.93 7.35 -33.19
CA VAL A 309 15.84 6.54 -32.36
C VAL A 309 15.85 5.09 -32.83
N LEU A 310 14.68 4.49 -33.09
CA LEU A 310 14.59 3.12 -33.59
C LEU A 310 15.20 2.94 -34.99
N ARG A 311 15.22 3.99 -35.83
CA ARG A 311 15.80 3.93 -37.19
C ARG A 311 17.29 4.25 -37.21
N THR A 312 17.75 5.20 -36.40
CA THR A 312 19.09 5.78 -36.50
C THR A 312 19.99 5.50 -35.30
N GLY A 313 19.45 4.96 -34.19
CA GLY A 313 20.12 4.84 -32.90
C GLY A 313 20.33 6.18 -32.17
N GLN A 314 20.14 7.32 -32.84
CA GLN A 314 20.54 8.63 -32.33
C GLN A 314 19.38 9.62 -32.23
N ILE A 315 19.39 10.46 -31.19
CA ILE A 315 18.55 11.66 -31.07
C ILE A 315 19.28 12.87 -31.64
N THR A 316 18.60 13.69 -32.45
CA THR A 316 19.16 14.95 -32.95
C THR A 316 19.25 16.02 -31.85
N GLU A 317 20.22 16.93 -31.92
CA GLU A 317 20.31 18.07 -30.97
C GLU A 317 19.08 18.97 -30.96
N ASN A 318 18.30 18.99 -32.05
CA ASN A 318 17.02 19.69 -32.09
C ASN A 318 15.95 18.93 -31.28
N ASP A 319 15.87 17.60 -31.43
CA ASP A 319 14.95 16.77 -30.66
C ASP A 319 15.30 16.77 -29.16
N LYS A 320 16.58 16.85 -28.78
CA LYS A 320 16.98 17.03 -27.37
C LYS A 320 16.46 18.35 -26.80
N ARG A 321 16.68 19.46 -27.51
CA ARG A 321 16.18 20.78 -27.09
C ARG A 321 14.66 20.82 -27.02
N GLU A 322 13.98 20.22 -28.00
CA GLU A 322 12.52 20.09 -27.98
C GLU A 322 12.05 19.17 -26.84
N LEU A 323 12.75 18.06 -26.52
CA LEU A 323 12.44 17.19 -25.38
C LEU A 323 12.57 17.92 -24.04
N PHE A 324 13.64 18.69 -23.82
CA PHE A 324 13.80 19.48 -22.60
C PHE A 324 12.75 20.59 -22.47
N ALA A 325 12.43 21.27 -23.58
CA ALA A 325 11.36 22.27 -23.60
C ALA A 325 9.98 21.63 -23.38
N LEU A 326 9.77 20.42 -23.91
CA LEU A 326 8.55 19.65 -23.73
C LEU A 326 8.42 19.12 -22.31
N GLU A 327 9.50 18.66 -21.69
CA GLU A 327 9.53 18.20 -20.30
C GLU A 327 9.07 19.30 -19.36
N ALA A 328 9.65 20.49 -19.47
CA ALA A 328 9.23 21.65 -18.68
C ALA A 328 7.73 21.94 -18.89
N ARG A 329 7.28 21.96 -20.15
CA ARG A 329 5.86 22.20 -20.50
C ARG A 329 4.92 21.07 -20.06
N PHE A 330 5.38 19.82 -20.05
CA PHE A 330 4.59 18.62 -19.77
C PHE A 330 4.47 18.36 -18.28
N ILE A 331 5.54 18.59 -17.51
CA ILE A 331 5.49 18.59 -16.05
C ILE A 331 4.53 19.67 -15.58
N ASP A 332 4.58 20.86 -16.19
CA ASP A 332 3.62 21.92 -15.91
C ASP A 332 2.20 21.50 -16.32
N ALA A 333 1.95 21.08 -17.57
CA ALA A 333 0.63 20.68 -18.10
C ALA A 333 -0.04 19.50 -17.37
N ALA A 334 0.69 18.40 -17.14
CA ALA A 334 0.15 17.16 -16.60
C ALA A 334 -0.28 17.30 -15.13
N VAL A 335 0.40 18.15 -14.35
CA VAL A 335 0.03 18.45 -12.96
C VAL A 335 -1.27 19.27 -12.90
N ILE A 336 -1.56 20.09 -13.92
CA ILE A 336 -2.77 20.91 -14.01
C ILE A 336 -3.96 20.08 -14.48
N ASP A 337 -3.85 19.33 -15.57
CA ASP A 337 -5.03 18.64 -16.11
C ASP A 337 -5.51 17.49 -15.22
N LEU A 338 -4.60 16.89 -14.42
CA LEU A 338 -4.96 15.96 -13.35
C LEU A 338 -5.71 16.64 -12.18
N ALA A 339 -5.53 17.95 -12.00
CA ALA A 339 -6.14 18.74 -10.92
C ALA A 339 -7.42 19.52 -11.34
N TYR A 340 -7.62 19.82 -12.63
CA TYR A 340 -8.62 20.80 -13.09
C TYR A 340 -9.87 20.24 -13.78
N ASN A 341 -9.91 18.97 -14.19
CA ASN A 341 -11.14 18.41 -14.75
C ASN A 341 -11.34 16.94 -14.37
N PRO A 342 -12.04 16.63 -13.26
CA PRO A 342 -12.38 15.25 -12.91
C PRO A 342 -13.26 14.54 -13.95
N LYS A 343 -13.76 15.25 -14.98
CA LYS A 343 -14.54 14.70 -16.11
C LYS A 343 -13.72 14.40 -17.36
N LEU A 344 -12.44 14.76 -17.43
CA LEU A 344 -11.50 14.20 -18.42
C LEU A 344 -11.14 12.79 -17.93
N GLU A 345 -12.06 11.87 -18.18
CA GLU A 345 -12.11 10.51 -17.66
C GLU A 345 -11.14 9.59 -18.43
N TYR A 346 -10.64 8.54 -17.76
CA TYR A 346 -9.93 7.34 -18.25
C TYR A 346 -8.91 7.47 -19.41
N SER A 347 -9.32 7.86 -20.61
CA SER A 347 -8.52 7.91 -21.85
C SER A 347 -7.41 8.95 -21.80
N PHE A 348 -7.65 10.10 -21.15
CA PHE A 348 -6.64 11.11 -20.92
C PHE A 348 -5.45 10.58 -20.09
N ARG A 349 -5.74 9.77 -19.07
CA ARG A 349 -4.73 9.13 -18.21
C ARG A 349 -4.02 8.00 -18.94
N GLN A 350 -4.71 7.31 -19.85
CA GLN A 350 -4.11 6.34 -20.77
C GLN A 350 -3.10 6.99 -21.72
N VAL A 351 -3.39 8.18 -22.26
CA VAL A 351 -2.46 8.96 -23.09
C VAL A 351 -1.21 9.39 -22.30
N LEU A 352 -1.36 9.83 -21.04
CA LEU A 352 -0.23 10.12 -20.16
C LEU A 352 0.64 8.88 -19.89
N GLY A 353 0.00 7.72 -19.68
CA GLY A 353 0.68 6.43 -19.55
C GLY A 353 1.47 6.06 -20.81
N GLN A 354 0.89 6.27 -22.00
CA GLN A 354 1.55 6.04 -23.28
C GLN A 354 2.74 6.98 -23.51
N ILE A 355 2.60 8.28 -23.22
CA ILE A 355 3.67 9.27 -23.31
C ILE A 355 4.86 8.85 -22.43
N ARG A 356 4.59 8.44 -21.18
CA ARG A 356 5.62 7.96 -20.24
C ARG A 356 6.29 6.66 -20.69
N GLY A 357 5.51 5.69 -21.15
CA GLY A 357 6.04 4.44 -21.69
C GLY A 357 7.00 4.66 -22.86
N ARG A 358 6.68 5.63 -23.74
CA ARG A 358 7.55 6.01 -24.86
C ARG A 358 8.82 6.72 -24.42
N LEU A 359 8.73 7.66 -23.48
CA LEU A 359 9.90 8.32 -22.88
C LEU A 359 10.86 7.31 -22.24
N ARG A 360 10.33 6.32 -21.53
CA ARG A 360 11.15 5.22 -20.99
C ARG A 360 11.81 4.41 -22.10
N ASN A 361 11.07 3.97 -23.11
CA ASN A 361 11.65 3.18 -24.21
C ASN A 361 12.78 3.95 -24.93
N ILE A 362 12.60 5.25 -25.15
CA ILE A 362 13.65 6.13 -25.69
C ILE A 362 14.86 6.16 -24.76
N SER A 363 14.67 6.37 -23.45
CA SER A 363 15.74 6.38 -22.46
C SER A 363 16.47 5.03 -22.35
N ASP A 364 15.74 3.92 -22.32
CA ASP A 364 16.31 2.58 -22.18
C ASP A 364 17.13 2.20 -23.41
N THR A 365 16.67 2.61 -24.60
CA THR A 365 17.40 2.38 -25.86
C THR A 365 18.70 3.18 -25.88
N LEU A 366 18.67 4.46 -25.48
CA LEU A 366 19.86 5.30 -25.37
C LEU A 366 20.87 4.79 -24.33
N ASN A 367 20.38 4.35 -23.17
CA ASN A 367 21.22 3.79 -22.11
C ASN A 367 21.86 2.46 -22.52
N SER A 368 21.18 1.64 -23.34
CA SER A 368 21.73 0.37 -23.83
C SER A 368 22.89 0.57 -24.82
N GLU A 369 22.87 1.62 -25.63
CA GLU A 369 23.98 1.95 -26.56
C GLU A 369 25.18 2.59 -25.85
N GLU A 370 24.95 3.40 -24.80
CA GLU A 370 26.04 3.93 -23.96
C GLU A 370 26.85 2.80 -23.30
N ILE A 371 26.18 1.71 -22.90
CA ILE A 371 26.81 0.52 -22.33
C ILE A 371 27.62 -0.25 -23.39
N ASP A 372 27.14 -0.36 -24.63
CA ASP A 372 27.88 -1.00 -25.72
C ASP A 372 29.12 -0.19 -26.14
N HIS A 373 29.08 1.14 -26.01
CA HIS A 373 30.23 2.01 -26.26
C HIS A 373 31.24 2.06 -25.09
N GLU A 374 30.79 2.04 -23.83
CA GLU A 374 31.67 1.99 -22.64
C GLU A 374 32.43 0.65 -22.50
N VAL A 375 31.88 -0.45 -23.03
CA VAL A 375 32.58 -1.75 -23.04
C VAL A 375 33.74 -1.77 -24.06
N VAL A 376 33.79 -0.82 -25.01
CA VAL A 376 34.83 -0.76 -26.06
C VAL A 376 35.88 0.34 -25.82
N SER A 377 35.60 1.42 -25.09
CA SER A 377 36.59 2.50 -24.87
C SER A 377 37.05 2.66 -23.42
N LYS A 378 37.78 1.68 -22.89
CA LYS A 378 38.67 1.91 -21.74
C LYS A 378 39.98 2.55 -22.20
N GLN A 379 39.98 3.83 -22.55
CA GLN A 379 41.28 4.53 -22.63
C GLN A 379 41.33 6.06 -22.46
N ASP A 380 40.23 6.80 -22.36
CA ASP A 380 40.33 8.25 -22.12
C ASP A 380 39.47 8.70 -20.93
N GLU A 381 40.03 8.57 -19.73
CA GLU A 381 39.60 9.33 -18.56
C GLU A 381 40.10 10.78 -18.70
N LYS A 382 39.29 11.65 -19.30
CA LYS A 382 39.27 13.10 -19.02
C LYS A 382 38.06 13.77 -19.68
N ASP A 383 37.20 14.33 -18.82
CA ASP A 383 36.18 15.34 -19.12
C ASP A 383 34.99 14.95 -20.03
N HIS A 384 34.21 13.93 -19.62
CA HIS A 384 32.83 13.80 -20.08
C HIS A 384 31.85 14.31 -19.02
N GLU A 385 31.21 15.45 -19.32
CA GLU A 385 30.06 15.97 -18.58
C GLU A 385 28.89 14.98 -18.73
N HIS A 386 28.58 14.24 -17.66
CA HIS A 386 27.45 13.30 -17.54
C HIS A 386 26.06 14.00 -17.50
N SER A 387 25.84 15.02 -18.33
CA SER A 387 24.58 15.80 -18.34
C SER A 387 23.39 15.07 -18.97
N LEU A 388 23.61 13.90 -19.60
CA LEU A 388 22.59 13.12 -20.32
C LEU A 388 22.22 11.79 -19.67
N CYS A 389 22.84 11.43 -18.55
CA CYS A 389 22.48 10.26 -17.76
C CYS A 389 21.15 10.49 -17.02
N GLY A 390 20.21 9.56 -17.14
CA GLY A 390 18.92 9.50 -16.42
C GLY A 390 19.01 9.58 -14.88
N CYS A 391 20.22 9.64 -14.32
CA CYS A 391 20.53 9.72 -12.90
C CYS A 391 20.32 11.10 -12.25
N HIS A 392 20.11 12.18 -13.03
CA HIS A 392 19.84 13.53 -12.50
C HIS A 392 18.33 13.87 -12.37
N PHE A 393 17.42 12.96 -12.76
CA PHE A 393 15.96 13.21 -12.79
C PHE A 393 15.22 13.03 -11.45
N SER A 394 15.90 13.15 -10.30
CA SER A 394 15.22 13.26 -9.00
C SER A 394 15.42 14.65 -8.42
N PHE A 395 14.34 15.44 -8.35
CA PHE A 395 14.35 16.77 -7.78
C PHE A 395 15.00 16.81 -6.38
N ALA A 396 15.79 17.86 -6.21
CA ALA A 396 16.55 18.18 -5.02
C ALA A 396 15.68 18.35 -3.78
N ASP A 397 16.18 17.82 -2.66
CA ASP A 397 16.22 18.61 -1.45
C ASP A 397 17.58 18.47 -0.76
N ARG A 398 18.36 19.55 -0.83
CA ARG A 398 19.66 19.70 -0.18
C ARG A 398 19.42 19.87 1.32
N LYS A 399 19.33 18.77 2.07
CA LYS A 399 19.76 18.69 3.50
C LYS A 399 19.69 17.30 4.16
N ILE A 400 19.83 16.19 3.42
CA ILE A 400 20.10 14.88 4.05
C ILE A 400 21.60 14.59 3.95
N LYS A 401 22.38 15.21 4.85
CA LYS A 401 23.71 14.70 5.18
C LYS A 401 23.54 13.55 6.17
N GLN A 402 23.36 12.34 5.67
CA GLN A 402 24.06 11.13 6.11
C GLN A 402 23.50 9.91 5.39
N ILE A 403 24.37 9.31 4.56
CA ILE A 403 24.28 8.00 3.91
C ILE A 403 23.24 7.91 2.78
N ASP A 404 23.66 8.29 1.57
CA ASP A 404 23.20 7.63 0.34
C ASP A 404 24.37 7.60 -0.65
N LEU A 405 24.82 6.38 -0.97
CA LEU A 405 25.57 6.13 -2.20
C LEU A 405 24.57 6.18 -3.37
N PRO A 406 24.98 6.64 -4.57
CA PRO A 406 24.10 6.79 -5.72
C PRO A 406 23.43 5.46 -6.08
N LYS A 407 22.13 5.55 -6.41
CA LYS A 407 21.24 4.42 -6.69
C LYS A 407 21.64 3.73 -8.01
N GLN A 408 22.45 2.67 -7.91
CA GLN A 408 22.48 1.63 -8.92
C GLN A 408 21.12 0.90 -8.94
N ASP A 409 20.72 0.43 -10.12
CA ASP A 409 19.52 -0.38 -10.35
C ASP A 409 19.42 -1.51 -9.29
N ILE A 410 18.26 -1.65 -8.67
CA ILE A 410 18.01 -2.62 -7.58
C ILE A 410 18.38 -4.04 -8.03
N ILE A 411 18.23 -4.35 -9.31
CA ILE A 411 18.58 -5.64 -9.90
C ILE A 411 20.11 -5.81 -9.97
N GLN A 412 20.85 -4.78 -10.38
CA GLN A 412 22.32 -4.80 -10.37
C GLN A 412 22.85 -4.94 -8.94
N ARG A 413 22.25 -4.23 -7.98
CA ARG A 413 22.58 -4.36 -6.56
C ARG A 413 22.30 -5.76 -6.04
N GLN A 414 21.16 -6.35 -6.40
CA GLN A 414 20.84 -7.75 -6.05
C GLN A 414 21.84 -8.73 -6.65
N ILE A 415 22.29 -8.55 -7.89
CA ILE A 415 23.33 -9.39 -8.49
C ILE A 415 24.67 -9.23 -7.76
N VAL A 416 25.04 -8.00 -7.41
CA VAL A 416 26.26 -7.71 -6.65
C VAL A 416 26.17 -8.35 -5.25
N ASP A 417 25.02 -8.26 -4.58
CA ASP A 417 24.80 -8.85 -3.26
C ASP A 417 24.78 -10.39 -3.32
N ILE A 418 24.08 -10.99 -4.29
CA ILE A 418 24.09 -12.45 -4.54
C ILE A 418 25.51 -12.93 -4.84
N SER A 419 26.24 -12.23 -5.72
CA SER A 419 27.63 -12.55 -6.07
C SER A 419 28.54 -12.44 -4.86
N ARG A 420 28.40 -11.37 -4.06
CA ARG A 420 29.16 -11.17 -2.82
C ARG A 420 28.85 -12.26 -1.79
N SER A 421 27.58 -12.62 -1.59
CA SER A 421 27.17 -13.72 -0.72
C SER A 421 27.73 -15.07 -1.19
N ARG A 422 27.73 -15.33 -2.50
CA ARG A 422 28.35 -16.52 -3.11
C ARG A 422 29.85 -16.56 -2.84
N LEU A 423 30.57 -15.45 -3.09
CA LEU A 423 32.00 -15.35 -2.83
C LEU A 423 32.35 -15.55 -1.35
N ASN A 424 31.55 -14.99 -0.44
CA ASN A 424 31.71 -15.21 1.01
C ASN A 424 31.49 -16.68 1.40
N LEU A 425 30.48 -17.36 0.80
CA LEU A 425 30.28 -18.80 1.02
C LEU A 425 31.45 -19.62 0.48
N LEU A 426 31.98 -19.30 -0.69
CA LEU A 426 33.15 -19.98 -1.26
C LEU A 426 34.40 -19.79 -0.40
N ALA A 427 34.63 -18.59 0.15
CA ALA A 427 35.69 -18.34 1.11
C ALA A 427 35.52 -19.16 2.40
N ASN A 428 34.29 -19.27 2.91
CA ASN A 428 33.98 -20.12 4.07
C ASN A 428 34.19 -21.61 3.77
N ILE A 429 33.80 -22.09 2.60
CA ILE A 429 34.06 -23.47 2.15
C ILE A 429 35.56 -23.74 2.17
N LYS A 430 36.36 -22.84 1.61
CA LYS A 430 37.83 -22.96 1.59
C LYS A 430 38.40 -23.04 3.00
N LYS A 431 38.01 -22.11 3.90
CA LYS A 431 38.44 -22.12 5.30
C LYS A 431 38.15 -23.45 6.01
N GLN A 432 36.95 -24.01 5.80
CA GLN A 432 36.56 -25.30 6.41
C GLN A 432 37.29 -26.50 5.77
N GLN A 433 37.68 -26.40 4.50
CA GLN A 433 38.52 -27.40 3.84
C GLN A 433 39.96 -27.39 4.36
N ASP A 434 40.52 -26.20 4.59
CA ASP A 434 41.86 -26.02 5.15
C ASP A 434 41.93 -26.56 6.59
N GLU A 435 40.97 -26.21 7.44
CA GLU A 435 40.85 -26.75 8.81
C GLU A 435 40.73 -28.29 8.83
N LYS A 436 39.97 -28.85 7.88
CA LYS A 436 39.87 -30.30 7.72
C LYS A 436 41.19 -30.94 7.27
N ALA A 437 41.99 -30.24 6.45
CA ALA A 437 43.29 -30.72 6.02
C ALA A 437 44.30 -30.72 7.18
N GLU A 438 44.29 -29.69 8.03
CA GLU A 438 45.08 -29.61 9.25
C GLU A 438 44.75 -30.75 10.23
N LEU A 439 43.46 -31.00 10.47
CA LEU A 439 43.02 -32.12 11.32
C LEU A 439 43.42 -33.49 10.77
N LYS A 440 43.49 -33.65 9.43
CA LYS A 440 44.01 -34.89 8.82
C LYS A 440 45.51 -35.06 9.04
N LEU A 441 46.28 -33.97 8.99
CA LEU A 441 47.71 -33.99 9.32
C LEU A 441 47.94 -34.29 10.80
N GLU A 442 47.13 -33.70 11.68
CA GLU A 442 47.16 -33.98 13.12
C GLU A 442 46.81 -35.44 13.41
N ARG A 443 45.78 -35.99 12.76
CA ARG A 443 45.40 -37.42 12.88
C ARG A 443 46.59 -38.36 12.62
N GLY A 444 47.46 -38.05 11.66
CA GLY A 444 48.65 -38.85 11.37
C GLY A 444 49.75 -38.79 12.43
N ARG A 445 49.67 -37.85 13.37
CA ARG A 445 50.67 -37.61 14.43
C ARG A 445 50.19 -38.02 15.82
N VAL A 446 48.89 -38.24 16.01
CA VAL A 446 48.30 -38.56 17.31
C VAL A 446 48.26 -40.07 17.52
N THR A 447 48.81 -40.54 18.63
CA THR A 447 48.79 -41.95 19.05
C THR A 447 47.74 -42.25 20.12
N ASP A 448 47.22 -41.23 20.80
CA ASP A 448 46.13 -41.37 21.77
C ASP A 448 44.79 -41.65 21.07
N LEU A 449 44.20 -42.81 21.37
CA LEU A 449 42.94 -43.27 20.80
C LEU A 449 41.75 -42.35 21.11
N THR A 450 41.74 -41.69 22.28
CA THR A 450 40.65 -40.78 22.67
C THR A 450 40.66 -39.54 21.78
N ARG A 451 41.84 -38.92 21.66
CA ARG A 451 42.05 -37.76 20.79
C ARG A 451 41.86 -38.10 19.31
N LEU A 452 42.22 -39.30 18.88
CA LEU A 452 41.91 -39.80 17.53
C LEU A 452 40.41 -39.80 17.25
N GLY A 453 39.59 -40.30 18.19
CA GLY A 453 38.12 -40.29 18.07
C GLY A 453 37.54 -38.88 17.97
N GLU A 454 38.04 -37.93 18.76
CA GLU A 454 37.63 -36.52 18.69
C GLU A 454 37.98 -35.88 17.34
N ILE A 455 39.18 -36.15 16.82
CA ILE A 455 39.62 -35.64 15.51
C ILE A 455 38.74 -36.22 14.40
N GLU A 456 38.38 -37.50 14.45
CA GLU A 456 37.52 -38.15 13.46
C GLU A 456 36.10 -37.55 13.45
N LEU A 457 35.52 -37.32 14.64
CA LEU A 457 34.22 -36.65 14.77
C LEU A 457 34.25 -35.23 14.20
N LYS A 458 35.31 -34.46 14.47
CA LYS A 458 35.49 -33.11 13.90
C LYS A 458 35.62 -33.14 12.38
N ILE A 459 36.39 -34.08 11.81
CA ILE A 459 36.52 -34.25 10.36
C ILE A 459 35.17 -34.60 9.72
N ALA A 460 34.37 -35.45 10.36
CA ALA A 460 33.03 -35.81 9.88
C ALA A 460 32.07 -34.61 9.89
N ALA A 461 32.06 -33.84 10.98
CA ALA A 461 31.27 -32.61 11.11
C ALA A 461 31.65 -31.56 10.04
N LEU A 462 32.95 -31.33 9.83
CA LEU A 462 33.45 -30.42 8.78
C LEU A 462 33.07 -30.90 7.38
N LYS A 463 33.08 -32.22 7.12
CA LYS A 463 32.64 -32.78 5.82
C LYS A 463 31.17 -32.50 5.55
N ALA A 464 30.30 -32.70 6.55
CA ALA A 464 28.87 -32.39 6.43
C ALA A 464 28.65 -30.89 6.19
N LYS A 465 29.33 -30.03 6.95
CA LYS A 465 29.22 -28.57 6.81
C LYS A 465 29.70 -28.05 5.46
N VAL A 466 30.80 -28.59 4.93
CA VAL A 466 31.27 -28.25 3.56
C VAL A 466 30.24 -28.66 2.51
N SER A 467 29.58 -29.81 2.66
CA SER A 467 28.55 -30.26 1.72
C SER A 467 27.33 -29.32 1.73
N GLU A 468 26.88 -28.90 2.92
CA GLU A 468 25.78 -27.94 3.09
C GLU A 468 26.11 -26.58 2.46
N LEU A 469 27.30 -26.04 2.75
CA LEU A 469 27.74 -24.75 2.20
C LEU A 469 27.86 -24.80 0.66
N LYS A 470 28.31 -25.93 0.09
CA LYS A 470 28.37 -26.12 -1.37
C LYS A 470 26.99 -26.11 -2.02
N ALA A 471 26.00 -26.73 -1.40
CA ALA A 471 24.62 -26.67 -1.89
C ALA A 471 24.11 -25.23 -1.92
N LYS A 472 24.30 -24.48 -0.81
CA LYS A 472 23.95 -23.05 -0.73
C LYS A 472 24.66 -22.18 -1.76
N ALA A 473 25.96 -22.43 -2.01
CA ALA A 473 26.73 -21.70 -3.00
C ALA A 473 26.23 -21.97 -4.43
N LYS A 474 25.82 -23.21 -4.72
CA LYS A 474 25.21 -23.58 -6.01
C LYS A 474 23.85 -22.91 -6.21
N ASP A 475 23.00 -22.88 -5.19
CA ASP A 475 21.70 -22.19 -5.26
C ASP A 475 21.87 -20.69 -5.59
N LEU A 476 22.89 -20.03 -5.01
CA LEU A 476 23.23 -18.64 -5.33
C LEU A 476 23.82 -18.48 -6.73
N GLU A 477 24.61 -19.44 -7.21
CA GLU A 477 25.14 -19.43 -8.58
C GLU A 477 24.03 -19.57 -9.62
N ASP A 478 23.10 -20.50 -9.42
CA ASP A 478 21.94 -20.68 -10.28
C ASP A 478 21.04 -19.43 -10.25
N SER A 479 20.92 -18.79 -9.08
CA SER A 479 20.22 -17.50 -8.93
C SER A 479 20.93 -16.35 -9.68
N GLU A 480 22.26 -16.25 -9.59
CA GLU A 480 23.07 -15.25 -10.30
C GLU A 480 23.00 -15.45 -11.82
N LYS A 481 23.11 -16.70 -12.28
CA LYS A 481 23.02 -17.05 -13.69
C LYS A 481 21.64 -16.74 -14.25
N GLY A 482 20.59 -17.12 -13.54
CA GLY A 482 19.23 -16.70 -13.87
C GLY A 482 19.17 -15.18 -13.99
N GLN A 483 19.57 -14.42 -12.96
CA GLN A 483 19.54 -12.96 -12.98
C GLN A 483 20.30 -12.34 -14.17
N LYS A 484 21.44 -12.91 -14.57
CA LYS A 484 22.23 -12.48 -15.74
C LYS A 484 21.54 -12.78 -17.07
N GLU A 485 20.98 -13.98 -17.24
CA GLU A 485 20.20 -14.35 -18.43
C GLU A 485 18.96 -13.46 -18.59
N ILE A 486 18.42 -12.97 -17.47
CA ILE A 486 17.24 -12.10 -17.47
C ILE A 486 17.57 -10.66 -17.89
N ILE A 487 18.74 -10.14 -17.53
CA ILE A 487 19.20 -8.82 -17.99
C ILE A 487 19.34 -8.79 -19.53
N GLN A 488 19.57 -9.95 -20.15
CA GLN A 488 19.90 -10.04 -21.57
C GLN A 488 18.69 -10.21 -22.51
N GLY A 489 17.41 -10.13 -22.08
CA GLY A 489 16.35 -10.24 -23.10
C GLY A 489 14.86 -10.04 -22.81
N VAL A 490 14.36 -9.98 -21.57
CA VAL A 490 12.92 -9.72 -21.35
C VAL A 490 12.71 -8.97 -20.03
N ALA A 491 12.06 -7.80 -20.08
CA ALA A 491 11.65 -7.09 -18.88
C ALA A 491 10.83 -8.02 -17.97
N LYS A 492 11.30 -8.25 -16.73
CA LYS A 492 10.57 -9.07 -15.75
C LYS A 492 9.21 -8.44 -15.48
N PRO A 493 8.10 -9.21 -15.48
CA PRO A 493 6.86 -8.70 -14.93
C PRO A 493 7.10 -8.17 -13.51
N ALA A 494 6.67 -6.94 -13.26
CA ALA A 494 6.77 -6.27 -11.98
C ALA A 494 5.41 -6.31 -11.28
N ILE A 495 5.38 -6.79 -10.04
CA ILE A 495 4.17 -6.84 -9.22
C ILE A 495 4.41 -6.01 -7.96
N LEU A 496 3.46 -5.15 -7.62
CA LEU A 496 3.45 -4.40 -6.37
C LEU A 496 2.44 -5.02 -5.40
N GLY A 497 2.94 -5.61 -4.31
CA GLY A 497 2.17 -6.11 -3.20
C GLY A 497 1.91 -5.03 -2.14
N PHE A 498 0.66 -4.59 -1.99
CA PHE A 498 0.22 -3.75 -0.88
C PHE A 498 -0.21 -4.61 0.32
N THR A 499 0.41 -4.35 1.46
CA THR A 499 0.14 -5.01 2.75
C THR A 499 -0.16 -3.98 3.84
N CYS A 500 -0.42 -4.45 5.06
CA CYS A 500 -0.44 -3.62 6.26
C CYS A 500 0.33 -4.28 7.41
N SER A 501 0.71 -3.47 8.40
CA SER A 501 1.37 -3.89 9.64
C SER A 501 0.40 -3.97 10.82
N PHE A 502 -0.91 -4.00 10.56
CA PHE A 502 -1.93 -4.32 11.56
C PHE A 502 -1.91 -5.83 11.86
N GLY A 503 -0.97 -6.21 12.73
CA GLY A 503 -0.59 -7.60 12.95
C GLY A 503 0.38 -8.11 11.88
N ALA A 504 0.92 -9.31 12.10
CA ALA A 504 1.92 -9.90 11.20
C ALA A 504 1.30 -10.62 9.99
N GLY A 505 0.00 -10.97 10.03
CA GLY A 505 -0.58 -11.91 9.07
C GLY A 505 -0.55 -11.46 7.61
N HIS A 506 -1.00 -10.23 7.34
CA HIS A 506 -1.01 -9.65 6.00
C HIS A 506 0.40 -9.54 5.41
N ASN A 507 1.36 -9.08 6.23
CA ASN A 507 2.76 -8.97 5.80
C ASN A 507 3.37 -10.34 5.51
N MET A 508 3.13 -11.34 6.37
CA MET A 508 3.60 -12.71 6.14
C MET A 508 2.97 -13.34 4.89
N ALA A 509 1.70 -13.07 4.60
CA ALA A 509 1.03 -13.50 3.37
C ALA A 509 1.66 -12.85 2.13
N CYS A 510 1.86 -11.53 2.16
CA CYS A 510 2.51 -10.78 1.08
C CYS A 510 3.95 -11.29 0.81
N GLN A 511 4.75 -11.45 1.87
CA GLN A 511 6.10 -12.04 1.77
C GLN A 511 6.08 -13.49 1.27
N GLY A 512 5.07 -14.28 1.67
CA GLY A 512 4.86 -15.64 1.18
C GLY A 512 4.66 -15.65 -0.34
N VAL A 513 3.79 -14.78 -0.85
CA VAL A 513 3.55 -14.61 -2.29
C VAL A 513 4.80 -14.10 -3.01
N ALA A 514 5.49 -13.10 -2.45
CA ALA A 514 6.74 -12.59 -3.02
C ALA A 514 7.78 -13.71 -3.20
N LYS A 515 7.93 -14.60 -2.21
CA LYS A 515 8.83 -15.77 -2.31
C LYS A 515 8.34 -16.82 -3.31
N LEU A 516 7.04 -17.08 -3.38
CA LEU A 516 6.46 -18.01 -4.37
C LEU A 516 6.71 -17.53 -5.81
N LEU A 517 6.68 -16.22 -6.04
CA LEU A 517 6.88 -15.60 -7.35
C LEU A 517 8.36 -15.32 -7.67
N GLY A 518 9.21 -15.07 -6.67
CA GLY A 518 10.64 -14.84 -6.86
C GLY A 518 11.34 -16.01 -7.56
N ASN A 519 10.87 -17.24 -7.32
CA ASN A 519 11.35 -18.44 -8.01
C ASN A 519 10.98 -18.52 -9.51
N ARG A 520 10.14 -17.59 -10.00
CA ARG A 520 9.57 -17.58 -11.35
C ARG A 520 10.01 -16.37 -12.18
N ASN A 521 11.08 -15.70 -11.76
CA ASN A 521 11.59 -14.53 -12.45
C ASN A 521 10.59 -13.35 -12.53
N ILE A 522 9.87 -13.09 -11.44
CA ILE A 522 8.95 -11.95 -11.33
C ILE A 522 9.53 -10.99 -10.29
N HIS A 523 9.61 -9.71 -10.65
CA HIS A 523 9.96 -8.68 -9.67
C HIS A 523 8.75 -8.43 -8.77
N PHE A 524 8.95 -8.50 -7.46
CA PHE A 524 7.87 -8.29 -6.50
C PHE A 524 8.28 -7.22 -5.48
N GLY A 525 7.74 -6.01 -5.64
CA GLY A 525 7.83 -4.94 -4.65
C GLY A 525 6.80 -5.14 -3.55
N CYS A 526 7.16 -4.93 -2.29
CA CYS A 526 6.22 -4.97 -1.16
C CYS A 526 6.17 -3.60 -0.50
N ALA A 527 4.98 -3.01 -0.41
CA ALA A 527 4.74 -1.71 0.19
C ALA A 527 3.69 -1.84 1.31
N ASP A 528 4.06 -1.38 2.51
CA ASP A 528 3.12 -1.34 3.64
C ASP A 528 2.31 -0.05 3.60
N LEU A 529 1.00 -0.17 3.40
CA LEU A 529 0.12 1.00 3.33
C LEU A 529 0.11 1.78 4.65
N THR A 530 0.25 1.11 5.79
CA THR A 530 0.06 1.71 7.12
C THR A 530 1.32 2.31 7.72
N THR A 531 2.49 1.77 7.40
CA THR A 531 3.77 2.22 7.95
C THR A 531 4.70 2.87 6.93
N ASP A 532 4.34 2.86 5.65
CA ASP A 532 5.12 3.47 4.58
C ASP A 532 4.24 4.42 3.77
N VAL A 533 3.35 3.89 2.92
CA VAL A 533 2.69 4.68 1.87
C VAL A 533 1.73 5.74 2.42
N LEU A 534 0.82 5.35 3.32
CA LEU A 534 -0.20 6.23 3.89
C LEU A 534 0.20 6.78 5.26
N LEU A 535 1.40 6.48 5.74
CA LEU A 535 1.91 7.00 7.01
C LEU A 535 1.83 8.54 7.08
N PRO A 536 2.18 9.32 6.01
CA PRO A 536 2.03 10.77 6.01
C PRO A 536 0.57 11.26 6.16
N ALA A 537 -0.41 10.46 5.72
CA ALA A 537 -1.84 10.76 5.88
C ALA A 537 -2.37 10.35 7.27
N SER A 538 -1.62 9.59 8.06
CA SER A 538 -2.07 9.08 9.36
C SER A 538 -2.33 10.21 10.35
N PHE A 539 -3.58 10.31 10.81
CA PHE A 539 -3.98 11.25 11.85
C PHE A 539 -3.15 11.08 13.14
N ILE A 540 -2.91 9.82 13.56
CA ILE A 540 -2.19 9.52 14.81
C ILE A 540 -0.73 9.98 14.72
N GLN A 541 -0.07 9.75 13.59
CA GLN A 541 1.30 10.21 13.41
C GLN A 541 1.38 11.73 13.36
N ASN A 542 0.48 12.38 12.63
CA ASN A 542 0.42 13.83 12.56
C ASN A 542 0.10 14.47 13.92
N LEU A 543 -0.69 13.80 14.77
CA LEU A 543 -0.94 14.22 16.15
C LEU A 543 0.31 14.03 17.01
N GLY A 544 0.94 12.86 16.97
CA GLY A 544 2.17 12.57 17.70
C GLY A 544 3.26 13.58 17.37
N LYS A 545 3.49 13.86 16.08
CA LYS A 545 4.50 14.82 15.61
C LYS A 545 4.29 16.21 16.21
N LYS A 546 3.04 16.66 16.37
CA LYS A 546 2.71 17.93 17.04
C LYS A 546 3.08 17.94 18.54
N PHE A 547 3.21 16.78 19.15
CA PHE A 547 3.69 16.61 20.53
C PHE A 547 5.15 16.13 20.62
N GLY A 548 5.90 16.14 19.51
CA GLY A 548 7.29 15.66 19.48
C GLY A 548 7.44 14.14 19.64
N GLN A 549 6.40 13.37 19.31
CA GLN A 549 6.38 11.91 19.42
C GLN A 549 6.12 11.26 18.06
N ASP A 550 6.74 10.13 17.73
CA ASP A 550 6.42 9.38 16.49
C ASP A 550 5.37 8.30 16.76
N TRP A 551 4.14 8.72 17.08
CA TRP A 551 3.06 7.77 17.34
C TRP A 551 2.59 7.10 16.05
N ARG A 552 2.55 5.77 16.03
CA ARG A 552 2.01 5.02 14.89
C ARG A 552 0.76 4.27 15.29
N MET A 553 -0.23 4.25 14.41
CA MET A 553 -1.46 3.48 14.63
C MET A 553 -1.17 1.99 14.79
N THR A 554 -0.16 1.49 14.08
CA THR A 554 0.33 0.10 14.18
C THR A 554 0.86 -0.22 15.57
N ASP A 555 1.55 0.70 16.23
CA ASP A 555 2.08 0.48 17.59
C ASP A 555 0.95 0.41 18.61
N ALA A 556 -0.04 1.28 18.48
CA ALA A 556 -1.25 1.25 19.30
C ALA A 556 -2.03 -0.07 19.12
N LEU A 557 -2.23 -0.51 17.87
CA LEU A 557 -2.90 -1.78 17.60
C LEU A 557 -2.09 -2.98 18.11
N ASN A 558 -0.77 -2.99 17.88
CA ASN A 558 0.11 -4.06 18.34
C ASN A 558 0.14 -4.12 19.86
N TYR A 559 0.08 -2.97 20.55
CA TYR A 559 -0.07 -2.92 21.99
C TYR A 559 -1.41 -3.51 22.45
N ILE A 560 -2.53 -3.11 21.83
CA ILE A 560 -3.86 -3.67 22.09
C ILE A 560 -3.86 -5.18 21.90
N ALA A 561 -3.27 -5.67 20.81
CA ALA A 561 -3.19 -7.10 20.50
C ALA A 561 -2.32 -7.86 21.50
N ARG A 562 -1.15 -7.32 21.89
CA ARG A 562 -0.26 -7.92 22.89
C ARG A 562 -0.89 -7.97 24.27
N LYS A 563 -1.59 -6.92 24.68
CA LYS A 563 -2.27 -6.83 25.99
C LYS A 563 -3.71 -7.33 25.97
N GLN A 564 -4.16 -7.89 24.85
CA GLN A 564 -5.51 -8.43 24.65
C GLN A 564 -6.64 -7.45 25.02
N LEU A 565 -6.43 -6.14 24.78
CA LEU A 565 -7.40 -5.07 25.09
C LEU A 565 -8.49 -4.96 24.00
N PHE A 566 -8.98 -6.09 23.51
CA PHE A 566 -9.86 -6.18 22.34
C PHE A 566 -11.25 -5.56 22.54
N ILE A 567 -11.61 -5.24 23.79
CA ILE A 567 -12.79 -4.44 24.09
C ILE A 567 -12.70 -3.04 23.46
N LEU A 568 -11.50 -2.47 23.32
CA LEU A 568 -11.30 -1.13 22.76
C LEU A 568 -11.73 -1.07 21.28
N PRO A 569 -11.22 -1.91 20.36
CA PRO A 569 -11.73 -1.97 18.98
C PRO A 569 -13.24 -2.20 18.88
N ARG A 570 -13.84 -3.01 19.77
CA ARG A 570 -15.29 -3.23 19.76
C ARG A 570 -16.06 -1.97 20.15
N ILE A 571 -15.58 -1.23 21.15
CA ILE A 571 -16.14 0.06 21.53
C ILE A 571 -16.01 1.05 20.37
N PHE A 572 -14.84 1.13 19.73
CA PHE A 572 -14.64 1.99 18.55
C PHE A 572 -15.59 1.64 17.41
N LYS A 573 -15.70 0.36 17.03
CA LYS A 573 -16.63 -0.10 15.99
C LYS A 573 -18.09 0.18 16.35
N TRP A 574 -18.46 0.03 17.62
CA TRP A 574 -19.79 0.39 18.10
C TRP A 574 -20.05 1.90 17.96
N PHE A 575 -19.08 2.74 18.33
CA PHE A 575 -19.17 4.20 18.12
C PHE A 575 -19.24 4.57 16.64
N GLU A 576 -18.43 3.96 15.79
CA GLU A 576 -18.48 4.17 14.33
C GLU A 576 -19.82 3.74 13.74
N SER A 577 -20.38 2.62 14.20
CA SER A 577 -21.69 2.14 13.75
C SER A 577 -22.81 3.06 14.24
N PHE A 578 -22.71 3.55 15.48
CA PHE A 578 -23.66 4.49 16.06
C PHE A 578 -23.63 5.84 15.35
N LEU A 579 -22.45 6.44 15.19
CA LEU A 579 -22.26 7.67 14.43
C LEU A 579 -22.64 7.47 12.97
N GLY A 580 -22.23 6.36 12.36
CA GLY A 580 -22.57 5.98 11.00
C GLY A 580 -24.09 5.89 10.80
N SER A 581 -24.83 5.32 11.75
CA SER A 581 -26.29 5.27 11.71
C SER A 581 -26.91 6.66 11.81
N ILE A 582 -26.42 7.51 12.71
CA ILE A 582 -26.88 8.91 12.84
C ILE A 582 -26.59 9.70 11.56
N PHE A 583 -25.39 9.56 11.00
CA PHE A 583 -24.98 10.29 9.79
C PHE A 583 -25.52 9.67 8.51
N SER A 584 -25.92 8.40 8.50
CA SER A 584 -26.55 7.76 7.34
C SER A 584 -27.89 8.41 6.98
N ILE A 585 -28.58 9.01 7.96
CA ILE A 585 -29.77 9.85 7.74
C ILE A 585 -29.44 11.05 6.83
N PHE A 586 -28.18 11.50 6.82
CA PHE A 586 -27.71 12.64 6.05
C PHE A 586 -26.85 12.26 4.82
N LYS A 587 -26.49 10.98 4.66
CA LYS A 587 -25.75 10.52 3.47
C LYS A 587 -26.72 10.23 2.34
N SER A 588 -26.61 10.97 1.24
CA SER A 588 -27.29 10.61 0.00
C SER A 588 -26.71 9.31 -0.55
N ASN A 589 -27.56 8.35 -0.93
CA ASN A 589 -27.19 7.06 -1.56
C ASN A 589 -26.50 7.17 -2.94
N ARG A 590 -25.96 8.33 -3.31
CA ARG A 590 -25.16 8.44 -4.53
C ARG A 590 -23.75 7.95 -4.25
N ALA A 591 -23.23 7.11 -5.15
CA ALA A 591 -21.79 6.94 -5.30
C ALA A 591 -21.18 8.34 -5.47
N GLU A 592 -20.51 8.84 -4.42
CA GLU A 592 -19.75 10.09 -4.52
C GLU A 592 -18.74 9.89 -5.66
N ALA A 593 -18.71 10.84 -6.60
CA ALA A 593 -17.71 10.83 -7.65
C ALA A 593 -16.33 10.73 -7.00
N PRO A 594 -15.36 9.99 -7.58
CA PRO A 594 -14.04 9.83 -7.01
C PRO A 594 -13.41 11.21 -6.80
N VAL A 595 -13.30 11.64 -5.54
CA VAL A 595 -12.64 12.89 -5.16
C VAL A 595 -11.16 12.59 -5.06
N ASP A 596 -10.34 13.43 -5.70
CA ASP A 596 -8.90 13.28 -5.56
C ASP A 596 -8.48 13.60 -4.13
N SER A 597 -7.84 12.63 -3.46
CA SER A 597 -7.49 12.72 -2.03
C SER A 597 -5.97 12.61 -1.86
N TYR A 598 -5.47 13.11 -0.73
CA TYR A 598 -4.03 13.03 -0.42
C TYR A 598 -3.55 11.57 -0.33
N GLU A 599 -4.39 10.66 0.17
CA GLU A 599 -4.11 9.22 0.18
C GLU A 599 -3.91 8.66 -1.24
N LYS A 600 -4.76 9.07 -2.19
CA LYS A 600 -4.64 8.66 -3.60
C LYS A 600 -3.38 9.21 -4.25
N GLU A 601 -2.98 10.44 -3.91
CA GLU A 601 -1.71 11.02 -4.38
C GLU A 601 -0.50 10.20 -3.89
N LEU A 602 -0.48 9.80 -2.62
CA LEU A 602 0.58 8.95 -2.06
C LEU A 602 0.62 7.57 -2.71
N LEU A 603 -0.54 6.97 -2.95
CA LEU A 603 -0.66 5.71 -3.69
C LEU A 603 -0.12 5.86 -5.13
N ARG A 604 -0.51 6.91 -5.85
CA ARG A 604 0.02 7.20 -7.20
C ARG A 604 1.54 7.32 -7.18
N LYS A 605 2.10 8.10 -6.24
CA LYS A 605 3.56 8.24 -6.10
C LYS A 605 4.22 6.88 -5.90
N ARG A 606 3.67 6.03 -5.02
CA ARG A 606 4.26 4.70 -4.79
C ARG A 606 4.15 3.80 -6.01
N ILE A 607 2.99 3.76 -6.67
CA ILE A 607 2.78 2.94 -7.87
C ILE A 607 3.69 3.43 -9.00
N LEU A 608 3.85 4.74 -9.18
CA LEU A 608 4.77 5.30 -10.19
C LEU A 608 6.23 5.01 -9.89
N LEU A 609 6.62 4.98 -8.62
CA LEU A 609 7.98 4.64 -8.20
C LEU A 609 8.33 3.18 -8.53
N GLU A 610 7.38 2.27 -8.30
CA GLU A 610 7.56 0.82 -8.53
C GLU A 610 7.28 0.43 -9.99
N ASN A 611 6.45 1.21 -10.68
CA ASN A 611 5.94 0.97 -12.03
C ASN A 611 5.54 -0.51 -12.28
N PRO A 612 4.57 -1.05 -11.51
CA PRO A 612 4.18 -2.44 -11.64
C PRO A 612 3.31 -2.69 -12.87
N ASP A 613 3.33 -3.93 -13.38
CA ASP A 613 2.38 -4.46 -14.36
C ASP A 613 1.07 -4.94 -13.73
N GLN A 614 1.11 -5.21 -12.42
CA GLN A 614 -0.02 -5.69 -11.63
C GLN A 614 0.13 -5.34 -10.15
N ILE A 615 -0.99 -5.04 -9.49
CA ILE A 615 -1.03 -4.80 -8.05
C ILE A 615 -1.68 -6.00 -7.36
N PHE A 616 -1.03 -6.50 -6.31
CA PHE A 616 -1.61 -7.44 -5.37
C PHE A 616 -1.95 -6.73 -4.07
N ALA A 617 -3.16 -6.88 -3.57
CA ALA A 617 -3.57 -6.33 -2.28
C ALA A 617 -3.84 -7.45 -1.29
N PHE A 618 -3.25 -7.36 -0.09
CA PHE A 618 -3.43 -8.32 0.99
C PHE A 618 -4.28 -7.76 2.14
N TYR A 619 -4.82 -6.55 1.96
CA TYR A 619 -5.54 -5.82 3.00
C TYR A 619 -6.74 -5.09 2.37
N HIS A 620 -7.95 -5.35 2.90
CA HIS A 620 -9.19 -4.90 2.27
C HIS A 620 -9.61 -3.48 2.64
N MET A 621 -9.17 -2.92 3.79
CA MET A 621 -9.70 -1.63 4.25
C MET A 621 -9.26 -0.46 3.36
N ASP A 622 -8.05 -0.51 2.80
CA ASP A 622 -7.54 0.52 1.88
C ASP A 622 -7.77 0.15 0.40
N LEU A 623 -8.41 -1.00 0.14
CA LEU A 623 -8.52 -1.56 -1.21
C LEU A 623 -9.33 -0.66 -2.15
N LYS A 624 -10.33 0.09 -1.66
CA LYS A 624 -11.10 1.02 -2.52
C LYS A 624 -10.19 2.11 -3.12
N ALA A 625 -9.35 2.75 -2.31
CA ALA A 625 -8.41 3.76 -2.78
C ALA A 625 -7.37 3.17 -3.75
N VAL A 626 -6.89 1.95 -3.46
CA VAL A 626 -6.00 1.21 -4.37
C VAL A 626 -6.68 0.94 -5.70
N LEU A 627 -7.94 0.49 -5.70
CA LEU A 627 -8.70 0.20 -6.93
C LEU A 627 -8.94 1.44 -7.77
N GLU A 628 -9.33 2.55 -7.15
CA GLU A 628 -9.52 3.81 -7.88
C GLU A 628 -8.21 4.27 -8.53
N VAL A 629 -7.09 4.25 -7.81
CA VAL A 629 -5.80 4.65 -8.38
C VAL A 629 -5.30 3.65 -9.43
N ALA A 630 -5.52 2.35 -9.25
CA ALA A 630 -5.14 1.35 -10.24
C ALA A 630 -5.98 1.46 -11.52
N GLU A 631 -7.28 1.72 -11.39
CA GLU A 631 -8.19 1.99 -12.51
C GLU A 631 -7.76 3.24 -13.28
N GLU A 632 -7.41 4.32 -12.58
CA GLU A 632 -6.83 5.54 -13.16
C GLU A 632 -5.52 5.29 -13.93
N MET A 633 -4.76 4.27 -13.56
CA MET A 633 -3.47 3.91 -14.14
C MET A 633 -3.55 2.73 -15.13
N GLY A 634 -4.74 2.17 -15.36
CA GLY A 634 -4.93 1.01 -16.23
C GLY A 634 -4.28 -0.29 -15.70
N LEU A 635 -4.02 -0.40 -14.41
CA LEU A 635 -3.35 -1.54 -13.79
C LEU A 635 -4.36 -2.55 -13.27
N PRO A 636 -4.21 -3.87 -13.51
CA PRO A 636 -5.05 -4.86 -12.86
C PRO A 636 -4.75 -4.94 -11.36
N VAL A 637 -5.77 -5.28 -10.58
CA VAL A 637 -5.65 -5.49 -9.14
C VAL A 637 -6.14 -6.88 -8.79
N THR A 638 -5.35 -7.61 -8.00
CA THR A 638 -5.76 -8.87 -7.40
C THR A 638 -5.77 -8.73 -5.89
N TYR A 639 -6.93 -8.86 -5.27
CA TYR A 639 -7.03 -9.00 -3.82
C TYR A 639 -6.82 -10.46 -3.44
N ILE A 640 -5.86 -10.73 -2.56
CA ILE A 640 -5.58 -12.06 -2.03
C ILE A 640 -6.02 -12.07 -0.58
N ALA A 641 -7.11 -12.79 -0.30
CA ALA A 641 -7.65 -12.88 1.04
C ALA A 641 -6.69 -13.61 1.97
N THR A 642 -6.48 -13.02 3.14
CA THR A 642 -5.63 -13.56 4.21
C THR A 642 -6.41 -14.21 5.33
N ASP A 643 -7.72 -13.99 5.35
CA ASP A 643 -8.70 -14.58 6.27
C ASP A 643 -9.67 -15.47 5.48
N LEU A 644 -10.42 -16.33 6.20
CA LEU A 644 -11.44 -17.18 5.57
C LEU A 644 -12.63 -16.35 5.05
N ASN A 645 -12.85 -15.16 5.62
CA ASN A 645 -13.82 -14.19 5.11
C ASN A 645 -13.10 -13.21 4.17
N THR A 646 -13.54 -13.10 2.92
CA THR A 646 -12.92 -12.21 1.92
C THR A 646 -13.35 -10.75 2.06
N LYS A 647 -14.41 -10.44 2.83
CA LYS A 647 -14.84 -9.08 3.19
C LYS A 647 -15.20 -8.15 2.02
N MET A 648 -15.61 -8.69 0.87
CA MET A 648 -15.96 -7.83 -0.29
C MET A 648 -17.29 -7.10 -0.08
N GLU A 649 -18.24 -7.72 0.63
CA GLU A 649 -19.53 -7.10 1.00
C GLU A 649 -19.33 -5.91 1.95
N GLU A 650 -18.35 -5.97 2.85
CA GLU A 650 -18.03 -4.83 3.74
C GLU A 650 -17.48 -3.62 2.97
N LEU A 651 -16.72 -3.89 1.90
CA LEU A 651 -16.09 -2.84 1.09
C LEU A 651 -17.05 -2.22 0.06
N PHE A 652 -17.88 -3.04 -0.57
CA PHE A 652 -18.69 -2.62 -1.72
C PHE A 652 -20.21 -2.65 -1.49
N GLY A 653 -20.66 -3.18 -0.36
CA GLY A 653 -22.08 -3.45 -0.13
C GLY A 653 -22.62 -4.41 -1.20
N ASP A 654 -23.76 -4.04 -1.79
CA ASP A 654 -24.40 -4.81 -2.87
C ASP A 654 -23.91 -4.44 -4.28
N ILE A 655 -23.04 -3.44 -4.41
CA ILE A 655 -22.64 -2.87 -5.70
C ILE A 655 -21.30 -3.47 -6.13
N PRO A 656 -21.16 -4.10 -7.29
CA PRO A 656 -19.85 -4.59 -7.75
C PRO A 656 -18.87 -3.42 -7.97
N PRO A 657 -17.55 -3.63 -7.76
CA PRO A 657 -16.54 -2.60 -8.03
C PRO A 657 -16.54 -2.21 -9.52
N SER A 658 -16.28 -0.92 -9.79
CA SER A 658 -16.17 -0.37 -11.15
C SER A 658 -14.99 -0.97 -11.92
N HIS A 659 -13.88 -1.25 -11.22
CA HIS A 659 -12.63 -1.60 -11.86
C HIS A 659 -12.72 -2.94 -12.64
N PRO A 660 -12.62 -2.94 -13.99
CA PRO A 660 -12.93 -4.11 -14.83
C PRO A 660 -11.94 -5.27 -14.68
N ASN A 661 -10.72 -4.98 -14.21
CA ASN A 661 -9.63 -5.95 -14.05
C ASN A 661 -9.37 -6.31 -12.59
N PHE A 662 -10.35 -6.08 -11.72
CA PHE A 662 -10.29 -6.53 -10.34
C PHE A 662 -10.61 -8.03 -10.23
N THR A 663 -9.77 -8.77 -9.49
CA THR A 663 -9.92 -10.19 -9.21
C THR A 663 -9.77 -10.45 -7.72
N VAL A 664 -10.54 -11.39 -7.17
CA VAL A 664 -10.42 -11.83 -5.78
C VAL A 664 -9.93 -13.27 -5.75
N VAL A 665 -8.90 -13.54 -4.95
CA VAL A 665 -8.43 -14.88 -4.61
C VAL A 665 -8.86 -15.19 -3.18
N THR A 666 -9.73 -16.18 -3.01
CA THR A 666 -10.20 -16.62 -1.69
C THR A 666 -9.16 -17.52 -1.01
N ALA A 667 -9.13 -17.49 0.32
CA ALA A 667 -8.20 -18.30 1.11
C ALA A 667 -8.62 -19.78 1.25
N SER A 668 -9.86 -20.09 0.88
CA SER A 668 -10.39 -21.45 0.91
C SER A 668 -11.57 -21.61 -0.04
N ASN A 669 -11.94 -22.87 -0.31
CA ASN A 669 -13.19 -23.25 -0.98
C ASN A 669 -14.40 -23.35 -0.03
N LEU A 670 -14.25 -22.93 1.23
CA LEU A 670 -15.35 -23.00 2.20
C LEU A 670 -16.50 -22.08 1.78
N PRO A 671 -17.77 -22.46 2.04
CA PRO A 671 -18.93 -21.67 1.64
C PRO A 671 -18.88 -20.21 2.08
N ILE A 672 -18.33 -19.91 3.27
CA ILE A 672 -18.20 -18.53 3.74
C ILE A 672 -17.23 -17.71 2.90
N SER A 673 -16.10 -18.29 2.48
CA SER A 673 -15.10 -17.61 1.65
C SER A 673 -15.69 -17.22 0.30
N LEU A 674 -16.53 -18.09 -0.27
CA LEU A 674 -17.22 -17.83 -1.53
C LEU A 674 -18.37 -16.83 -1.37
N LYS A 675 -19.16 -16.97 -0.29
CA LYS A 675 -20.29 -16.08 -0.01
C LYS A 675 -19.82 -14.63 0.20
N THR A 676 -18.75 -14.46 0.97
CA THR A 676 -18.23 -13.13 1.35
C THR A 676 -17.41 -12.47 0.24
N ALA A 677 -17.24 -13.16 -0.90
CA ALA A 677 -16.66 -12.59 -2.11
C ALA A 677 -17.71 -11.78 -2.90
N SER A 678 -19.00 -11.91 -2.59
CA SER A 678 -20.04 -10.99 -3.10
C SER A 678 -19.69 -9.54 -2.76
N PRO A 679 -19.94 -8.56 -3.64
CA PRO A 679 -20.67 -8.63 -4.92
C PRO A 679 -19.81 -8.95 -6.15
N ILE A 680 -18.60 -9.50 -5.97
CA ILE A 680 -17.70 -9.80 -7.07
C ILE A 680 -18.28 -10.91 -7.96
N HIS A 681 -18.28 -10.67 -9.27
CA HIS A 681 -18.76 -11.64 -10.24
C HIS A 681 -17.95 -12.95 -10.12
N LYS A 682 -18.63 -14.11 -10.16
CA LYS A 682 -18.01 -15.42 -9.90
C LYS A 682 -16.81 -15.74 -10.81
N SER A 683 -16.81 -15.27 -12.06
CA SER A 683 -15.66 -15.46 -12.97
C SER A 683 -14.39 -14.69 -12.55
N LYS A 684 -14.53 -13.68 -11.70
CA LYS A 684 -13.46 -12.89 -11.11
C LYS A 684 -13.10 -13.36 -9.69
N VAL A 685 -13.72 -14.44 -9.21
CA VAL A 685 -13.38 -15.08 -7.93
C VAL A 685 -12.60 -16.36 -8.24
N LYS A 686 -11.36 -16.41 -7.77
CA LYS A 686 -10.48 -17.58 -7.84
C LYS A 686 -10.36 -18.18 -6.45
N VAL A 687 -10.29 -19.49 -6.38
CA VAL A 687 -10.21 -20.21 -5.12
C VAL A 687 -8.80 -20.75 -4.95
N SER A 688 -8.21 -20.55 -3.78
CA SER A 688 -6.88 -21.08 -3.44
C SER A 688 -6.90 -21.71 -2.04
N SER A 689 -5.82 -22.41 -1.70
CA SER A 689 -5.55 -22.86 -0.32
C SER A 689 -5.14 -21.73 0.64
N GLY A 690 -5.14 -20.48 0.19
CA GLY A 690 -4.75 -19.28 0.94
C GLY A 690 -3.25 -18.96 0.86
N ALA A 691 -2.90 -17.72 1.21
CA ALA A 691 -1.53 -17.23 1.16
C ALA A 691 -0.73 -17.62 2.40
N ALA A 692 0.03 -18.71 2.27
CA ALA A 692 1.05 -19.11 3.24
C ALA A 692 2.48 -18.94 2.70
N ARG A 693 3.43 -19.13 3.61
CA ARG A 693 4.85 -19.24 3.31
C ARG A 693 5.17 -20.47 2.43
N PRO A 694 6.06 -20.38 1.42
CA PRO A 694 6.36 -21.47 0.49
C PRO A 694 6.62 -22.86 1.09
N LEU A 695 7.39 -22.95 2.18
CA LEU A 695 7.72 -24.25 2.79
C LEU A 695 6.54 -24.87 3.54
N ILE A 696 5.48 -24.12 3.84
CA ILE A 696 4.26 -24.67 4.44
C ILE A 696 3.53 -25.59 3.47
N TYR A 697 3.58 -25.31 2.16
CA TYR A 697 2.98 -26.19 1.14
C TYR A 697 3.78 -27.48 0.94
N LYS A 698 5.02 -27.55 1.44
CA LYS A 698 5.86 -28.75 1.34
C LYS A 698 5.68 -29.60 2.59
N LYS A 699 5.52 -30.91 2.40
CA LYS A 699 5.53 -31.88 3.49
C LYS A 699 6.97 -32.21 3.87
N THR A 700 7.27 -32.20 5.16
CA THR A 700 8.55 -32.70 5.69
C THR A 700 8.64 -34.20 5.46
N GLU A 701 9.82 -34.68 5.05
CA GLU A 701 10.06 -36.10 4.83
C GLU A 701 9.88 -36.91 6.13
N GLU A 702 9.30 -38.10 6.02
CA GLU A 702 8.97 -38.93 7.18
C GLU A 702 10.22 -39.29 8.02
N ALA A 703 11.37 -39.49 7.37
CA ALA A 703 12.63 -39.78 8.04
C ALA A 703 13.13 -38.59 8.90
N GLU A 704 12.90 -37.36 8.45
CA GLU A 704 13.23 -36.16 9.23
C GLU A 704 12.25 -36.00 10.40
N ILE A 705 10.96 -36.30 10.21
CA ILE A 705 9.98 -36.32 11.32
C ILE A 705 10.38 -37.37 12.37
N GLU A 706 10.74 -38.58 11.95
CA GLU A 706 11.17 -39.65 12.86
C GLU A 706 12.44 -39.25 13.62
N LYS A 707 13.40 -38.60 12.94
CA LYS A 707 14.60 -38.05 13.56
C LYS A 707 14.24 -36.98 14.61
N MET A 708 13.36 -36.04 14.27
CA MET A 708 12.90 -35.00 15.20
C MET A 708 12.19 -35.58 16.42
N ARG A 709 11.42 -36.67 16.25
CA ARG A 709 10.79 -37.42 17.35
C ARG A 709 11.84 -38.09 18.22
N LYS A 710 12.84 -38.77 17.63
CA LYS A 710 13.95 -39.39 18.37
C LYS A 710 14.76 -38.39 19.18
N GLU A 711 15.09 -37.23 18.61
CA GLU A 711 15.79 -36.13 19.30
C GLU A 711 15.01 -35.62 20.52
N ARG A 712 13.67 -35.65 20.45
CA ARG A 712 12.74 -35.29 21.54
C ARG A 712 12.39 -36.45 22.47
N ASN A 713 13.01 -37.62 22.27
CA ASN A 713 12.69 -38.87 22.97
C ASN A 713 11.21 -39.26 22.85
N LEU A 714 10.53 -38.89 21.77
CA LEU A 714 9.10 -39.16 21.56
C LEU A 714 8.90 -40.54 20.94
N GLY A 715 7.99 -41.31 21.53
CA GLY A 715 7.46 -42.53 20.93
C GLY A 715 6.65 -42.23 19.67
N LYS A 716 6.30 -43.27 18.92
CA LYS A 716 5.52 -43.15 17.68
C LYS A 716 4.16 -42.48 17.92
N ASP A 717 3.53 -42.80 19.04
CA ASP A 717 2.15 -42.39 19.36
C ASP A 717 2.08 -41.28 20.43
N ASP A 718 3.23 -40.74 20.86
CA ASP A 718 3.27 -39.64 21.83
C ASP A 718 2.68 -38.35 21.20
N PRO A 719 1.62 -37.77 21.76
CA PRO A 719 1.01 -36.57 21.19
C PRO A 719 1.93 -35.35 21.29
N VAL A 720 1.99 -34.58 20.21
CA VAL A 720 2.73 -33.31 20.13
C VAL A 720 1.74 -32.17 19.92
N VAL A 721 1.77 -31.17 20.80
CA VAL A 721 0.90 -29.99 20.74
C VAL A 721 1.75 -28.75 20.52
N MET A 722 1.48 -28.03 19.44
CA MET A 722 2.20 -26.80 19.11
C MET A 722 1.43 -25.58 19.62
N PHE A 723 2.03 -24.79 20.51
CA PHE A 723 1.48 -23.51 20.98
C PHE A 723 2.05 -22.37 20.14
N MET A 724 1.20 -21.65 19.41
CA MET A 724 1.62 -20.52 18.58
C MET A 724 1.10 -19.21 19.13
N ALA A 725 2.02 -18.36 19.60
CA ALA A 725 1.71 -17.03 20.14
C ALA A 725 1.42 -15.97 19.06
N GLY A 726 1.53 -16.36 17.79
CA GLY A 726 1.51 -15.44 16.65
C GLY A 726 2.75 -14.55 16.58
N GLY A 727 2.87 -13.73 15.53
CA GLY A 727 4.07 -12.90 15.31
C GLY A 727 4.36 -11.90 16.44
N ASN A 728 3.32 -11.38 17.09
CA ASN A 728 3.45 -10.40 18.18
C ASN A 728 3.58 -11.01 19.58
N GLY A 729 3.45 -12.34 19.72
CA GLY A 729 3.73 -13.05 20.96
C GLY A 729 2.65 -12.91 22.06
N GLY A 730 1.47 -13.48 21.84
CA GLY A 730 0.44 -13.64 22.87
C GLY A 730 0.88 -14.55 24.03
N HIS A 731 0.28 -14.35 25.20
CA HIS A 731 0.59 -15.14 26.40
C HIS A 731 -0.40 -16.29 26.60
N PHE A 732 0.12 -17.50 26.84
CA PHE A 732 -0.65 -18.69 27.20
C PHE A 732 -0.16 -19.27 28.54
N PRO A 733 -0.99 -19.31 29.60
CA PRO A 733 -0.58 -19.87 30.91
C PRO A 733 -0.61 -21.41 30.95
N PHE A 734 -1.09 -22.05 29.90
CA PHE A 734 -1.43 -23.47 29.87
C PHE A 734 -0.26 -24.44 29.84
N PRO A 735 0.84 -24.16 29.12
CA PRO A 735 1.97 -25.08 29.13
C PRO A 735 2.48 -25.34 30.54
N GLU A 736 2.63 -24.29 31.35
CA GLU A 736 3.04 -24.44 32.74
C GLU A 736 1.97 -25.17 33.56
N ALA A 737 0.69 -24.81 33.41
CA ALA A 737 -0.40 -25.45 34.14
C ALA A 737 -0.45 -26.98 33.91
N LEU A 738 -0.28 -27.43 32.66
CA LEU A 738 -0.20 -28.86 32.33
C LEU A 738 0.98 -29.56 33.00
N CYS A 739 2.14 -28.91 33.07
CA CYS A 739 3.31 -29.46 33.74
C CYS A 739 3.12 -29.72 35.24
N PHE A 740 2.07 -29.16 35.86
CA PHE A 740 1.69 -29.41 37.26
C PHE A 740 0.34 -30.12 37.39
N SER A 741 -0.29 -30.50 36.28
CA SER A 741 -1.57 -31.19 36.29
C SER A 741 -1.47 -32.53 36.98
N LYS A 742 -2.44 -32.81 37.87
CA LYS A 742 -2.60 -34.14 38.49
C LYS A 742 -3.57 -35.04 37.72
N THR A 743 -4.34 -34.45 36.80
CA THR A 743 -5.40 -35.10 36.03
C THR A 743 -4.96 -35.51 34.63
N TRP A 744 -3.78 -35.04 34.19
CA TRP A 744 -3.14 -35.48 32.97
C TRP A 744 -2.30 -36.75 33.19
N ASP A 745 -2.72 -37.84 32.55
CA ASP A 745 -2.29 -39.22 32.80
C ASP A 745 -1.58 -39.87 31.59
N LYS A 746 -1.33 -39.10 30.53
CA LYS A 746 -0.65 -39.57 29.31
C LYS A 746 0.58 -38.76 29.00
N ARG A 747 1.54 -39.36 28.31
CA ARG A 747 2.70 -38.61 27.83
C ARG A 747 2.25 -37.56 26.81
N ILE A 748 2.83 -36.36 26.85
CA ILE A 748 2.57 -35.28 25.91
C ILE A 748 3.79 -34.37 25.78
N HIS A 749 4.01 -33.86 24.57
CA HIS A 749 5.05 -32.90 24.26
C HIS A 749 4.45 -31.58 23.80
N LEU A 750 4.83 -30.48 24.46
CA LEU A 750 4.34 -29.14 24.16
C LEU A 750 5.46 -28.33 23.49
N SER A 751 5.30 -27.99 22.20
CA SER A 751 6.27 -27.17 21.46
C SER A 751 5.77 -25.72 21.39
N LEU A 752 6.50 -24.79 22.02
CA LEU A 752 6.08 -23.40 22.17
C LEU A 752 6.81 -22.50 21.18
N ILE A 753 6.05 -21.80 20.35
CA ILE A 753 6.52 -20.83 19.36
C ILE A 753 6.04 -19.44 19.79
N LEU A 754 6.97 -18.64 20.31
CA LEU A 754 6.65 -17.38 21.01
C LEU A 754 6.64 -16.14 20.10
N GLY A 755 7.06 -16.27 18.84
CA GLY A 755 7.19 -15.13 17.94
C GLY A 755 8.15 -14.08 18.50
N ALA A 756 7.71 -12.81 18.53
CA ALA A 756 8.51 -11.71 19.08
C ALA A 756 8.42 -11.54 20.61
N SER A 757 7.71 -12.41 21.34
CA SER A 757 7.55 -12.24 22.80
C SER A 757 8.81 -12.64 23.57
N THR A 758 9.54 -11.66 24.08
CA THR A 758 10.61 -11.85 25.07
C THR A 758 10.07 -12.09 26.48
N GLU A 759 8.96 -11.44 26.85
CA GLU A 759 8.32 -11.52 28.18
C GLU A 759 8.05 -12.98 28.59
N PHE A 760 7.49 -13.77 27.66
CA PHE A 760 7.21 -15.18 27.89
C PHE A 760 8.47 -16.02 28.12
N GLY A 761 9.51 -15.78 27.31
CA GLY A 761 10.79 -16.49 27.46
C GLY A 761 11.47 -16.17 28.80
N THR A 762 11.53 -14.90 29.18
CA THR A 762 12.08 -14.46 30.47
C THR A 762 11.32 -15.05 31.66
N ARG A 763 9.99 -15.21 31.53
CA ARG A 763 9.18 -15.89 32.55
C ARG A 763 9.59 -17.36 32.72
N PHE A 764 9.83 -18.11 31.64
CA PHE A 764 10.32 -19.49 31.71
C PHE A 764 11.70 -19.58 32.37
N ASP A 765 12.61 -18.68 32.00
CA ASP A 765 13.94 -18.61 32.62
C ASP A 765 13.84 -18.36 34.13
N ARG A 766 12.90 -17.50 34.56
CA ARG A 766 12.62 -17.27 35.98
C ARG A 766 12.07 -18.53 36.67
N LEU A 767 11.08 -19.22 36.07
CA LEU A 767 10.51 -20.44 36.64
C LEU A 767 11.56 -21.56 36.79
N VAL A 768 12.55 -21.62 35.88
CA VAL A 768 13.68 -22.55 36.03
C VAL A 768 14.62 -22.12 37.15
N LYS A 769 14.96 -20.82 37.23
CA LYS A 769 15.82 -20.29 38.30
C LYS A 769 15.22 -20.52 39.69
N GLU A 770 13.90 -20.45 39.79
CA GLU A 770 13.14 -20.70 41.03
C GLU A 770 12.97 -22.20 41.33
N GLY A 771 13.43 -23.10 40.45
CA GLY A 771 13.32 -24.55 40.62
C GLY A 771 11.89 -25.09 40.44
N ILE A 772 10.95 -24.26 39.98
CA ILE A 772 9.56 -24.64 39.70
C ILE A 772 9.51 -25.54 38.46
N LEU A 773 10.23 -25.15 37.41
CA LEU A 773 10.49 -25.99 36.24
C LEU A 773 11.92 -26.52 36.30
N LYS A 774 12.10 -27.80 35.96
CA LYS A 774 13.42 -28.41 35.80
C LYS A 774 13.77 -28.47 34.32
N LYS A 775 14.96 -27.96 33.98
CA LYS A 775 15.48 -28.06 32.61
C LYS A 775 16.24 -29.38 32.46
N GLU A 776 15.80 -30.21 31.51
CA GLU A 776 16.42 -31.49 31.16
C GLU A 776 16.80 -31.46 29.67
N GLY A 777 18.07 -31.10 29.39
CA GLY A 777 18.54 -30.91 28.03
C GLY A 777 17.82 -29.74 27.34
N ALA A 778 17.10 -30.04 26.25
CA ALA A 778 16.34 -29.06 25.47
C ALA A 778 14.93 -28.78 26.02
N TYR A 779 14.47 -29.55 26.99
CA TYR A 779 13.08 -29.52 27.47
C TYR A 779 12.97 -29.08 28.93
N TYR A 780 11.77 -28.65 29.30
CA TYR A 780 11.39 -28.30 30.65
C TYR A 780 10.35 -29.30 31.16
N LYS A 781 10.40 -29.63 32.45
CA LYS A 781 9.44 -30.49 33.14
C LYS A 781 9.00 -29.84 34.46
N GLY A 782 7.73 -30.06 34.82
CA GLY A 782 7.19 -29.70 36.12
C GLY A 782 7.12 -30.89 37.07
N SER A 783 6.13 -30.89 37.97
CA SER A 783 5.88 -32.02 38.87
C SER A 783 5.21 -33.20 38.19
N ASN A 784 4.53 -33.00 37.05
CA ASN A 784 4.00 -34.07 36.22
C ASN A 784 5.06 -34.53 35.21
N PRO A 785 5.64 -35.73 35.37
CA PRO A 785 6.73 -36.22 34.51
C PRO A 785 6.27 -36.61 33.09
N LEU A 786 4.96 -36.71 32.86
CA LEU A 786 4.37 -37.08 31.58
C LEU A 786 4.28 -35.89 30.62
N VAL A 787 4.45 -34.66 31.11
CA VAL A 787 4.37 -33.43 30.32
C VAL A 787 5.77 -32.87 30.13
N THR A 788 6.14 -32.66 28.86
CA THR A 788 7.41 -32.00 28.49
C THR A 788 7.13 -30.74 27.70
N ILE A 789 7.93 -29.69 27.92
CA ILE A 789 7.81 -28.41 27.22
C ILE A 789 9.10 -28.13 26.47
N GLU A 790 9.01 -27.75 25.20
CA GLU A 790 10.10 -27.21 24.39
C GLU A 790 9.82 -25.73 24.09
N LEU A 791 10.79 -24.85 24.36
CA LEU A 791 10.79 -23.51 23.77
C LEU A 791 11.50 -23.58 22.44
N VAL A 792 10.75 -23.62 21.34
CA VAL A 792 11.31 -23.75 20.00
C VAL A 792 12.10 -22.48 19.66
N LYS A 793 13.36 -22.66 19.28
CA LYS A 793 14.27 -21.59 18.87
C LYS A 793 14.86 -21.94 17.51
N ASP A 794 14.95 -20.95 16.64
CA ASP A 794 15.65 -21.05 15.37
C ASP A 794 16.83 -20.07 15.37
N PRO A 795 18.07 -20.52 15.66
CA PRO A 795 19.23 -19.64 15.68
C PRO A 795 19.49 -18.95 14.33
N ALA A 796 18.98 -19.47 13.21
CA ALA A 796 19.15 -18.86 11.90
C ALA A 796 18.18 -17.69 11.66
N ALA A 797 17.05 -17.65 12.37
CA ALA A 797 16.02 -16.62 12.21
C ALA A 797 15.88 -15.70 13.44
N GLY A 798 16.26 -16.18 14.62
CA GLY A 798 16.24 -15.42 15.86
C GLY A 798 17.24 -14.25 15.83
N THR A 799 16.81 -13.12 16.36
CA THR A 799 17.66 -11.93 16.54
C THR A 799 17.78 -11.59 18.02
N LEU A 800 18.71 -10.71 18.40
CA LEU A 800 18.79 -10.22 19.78
C LEU A 800 17.47 -9.57 20.24
N ALA A 801 16.75 -8.92 19.33
CA ALA A 801 15.46 -8.30 19.62
C ALA A 801 14.30 -9.32 19.65
N CYS A 802 14.39 -10.41 18.89
CA CYS A 802 13.38 -11.46 18.79
C CYS A 802 14.03 -12.86 18.91
N PRO A 803 14.55 -13.23 20.09
CA PRO A 803 15.36 -14.44 20.26
C PRO A 803 14.58 -15.76 20.14
N TYR A 804 13.25 -15.69 20.15
CA TYR A 804 12.34 -16.82 20.04
C TYR A 804 11.61 -16.86 18.68
N PHE A 805 12.05 -16.04 17.73
CA PHE A 805 11.49 -16.07 16.39
C PHE A 805 11.90 -17.37 15.70
N VAL A 806 10.94 -18.05 15.09
CA VAL A 806 11.14 -19.31 14.37
C VAL A 806 10.96 -19.04 12.89
N GLY A 807 11.99 -19.36 12.11
CA GLY A 807 11.98 -19.19 10.67
C GLY A 807 10.97 -20.11 9.98
N GLU A 808 10.71 -19.83 8.71
CA GLU A 808 9.76 -20.56 7.89
C GLU A 808 10.08 -22.07 7.80
N GLY A 809 11.35 -22.43 7.65
CA GLY A 809 11.78 -23.82 7.52
C GLY A 809 11.48 -24.63 8.77
N GLU A 810 11.91 -24.14 9.93
CA GLU A 810 11.68 -24.83 11.21
C GLU A 810 10.19 -24.85 11.57
N LEU A 811 9.46 -23.76 11.32
CA LEU A 811 8.02 -23.74 11.57
C LEU A 811 7.25 -24.76 10.72
N SER A 812 7.60 -24.92 9.44
CA SER A 812 6.95 -25.93 8.59
C SER A 812 7.15 -27.34 9.14
N LYS A 813 8.37 -27.65 9.62
CA LYS A 813 8.67 -28.93 10.29
C LYS A 813 7.86 -29.09 11.58
N MET A 814 7.72 -28.04 12.39
CA MET A 814 6.91 -28.07 13.61
C MET A 814 5.43 -28.36 13.32
N TYR A 815 4.86 -27.76 12.27
CA TYR A 815 3.51 -28.13 11.85
C TYR A 815 3.43 -29.61 11.49
N ASP A 816 4.36 -30.13 10.69
CA ASP A 816 4.33 -31.54 10.28
C ASP A 816 4.50 -32.49 11.47
N LEU A 817 5.34 -32.14 12.45
CA LEU A 817 5.58 -32.90 13.68
C LEU A 817 4.37 -32.91 14.62
N CYS A 818 3.60 -31.81 14.71
CA CYS A 818 2.53 -31.68 15.69
C CYS A 818 1.21 -32.36 15.27
N ASP A 819 0.41 -32.73 16.27
CA ASP A 819 -0.93 -33.31 16.09
C ASP A 819 -2.02 -32.24 16.22
N VAL A 820 -1.86 -31.34 17.20
CA VAL A 820 -2.79 -30.25 17.50
C VAL A 820 -2.03 -28.93 17.57
N VAL A 821 -2.62 -27.89 16.99
CA VAL A 821 -2.15 -26.50 17.13
C VAL A 821 -3.04 -25.79 18.14
N PHE A 822 -2.43 -25.13 19.13
CA PHE A 822 -3.09 -24.23 20.05
C PHE A 822 -2.73 -22.79 19.71
N SER A 823 -3.71 -21.97 19.31
CA SER A 823 -3.46 -20.57 18.96
C SER A 823 -4.74 -19.73 18.98
N LYS A 824 -4.61 -18.44 18.70
CA LYS A 824 -5.74 -17.57 18.34
C LYS A 824 -6.08 -17.76 16.85
N PRO A 825 -7.29 -17.38 16.40
CA PRO A 825 -7.73 -17.61 15.03
C PRO A 825 -7.25 -16.51 14.06
N GLY A 826 -5.95 -16.25 14.03
CA GLY A 826 -5.34 -15.31 13.09
C GLY A 826 -5.28 -15.88 11.67
N GLY A 827 -5.52 -15.04 10.64
CA GLY A 827 -5.62 -15.46 9.24
C GLY A 827 -4.50 -16.39 8.76
N SER A 828 -3.23 -15.98 8.89
CA SER A 828 -2.10 -16.83 8.48
C SER A 828 -2.01 -18.14 9.25
N THR A 829 -2.28 -18.15 10.56
CA THR A 829 -2.25 -19.38 11.37
C THR A 829 -3.32 -20.37 10.91
N ILE A 830 -4.51 -19.87 10.60
CA ILE A 830 -5.61 -20.71 10.09
C ILE A 830 -5.27 -21.27 8.72
N VAL A 831 -4.81 -20.43 7.80
CA VAL A 831 -4.44 -20.85 6.44
C VAL A 831 -3.34 -21.91 6.50
N GLU A 832 -2.29 -21.71 7.30
CA GLU A 832 -1.20 -22.68 7.45
C GLU A 832 -1.67 -23.98 8.11
N THR A 833 -2.51 -23.89 9.14
CA THR A 833 -3.12 -25.07 9.80
C THR A 833 -3.99 -25.86 8.82
N GLN A 834 -4.74 -25.17 7.96
CA GLN A 834 -5.55 -25.78 6.91
C GLN A 834 -4.69 -26.48 5.85
N ILE A 835 -3.64 -25.82 5.35
CA ILE A 835 -2.72 -26.42 4.36
C ILE A 835 -2.05 -27.67 4.93
N LYS A 836 -1.62 -27.61 6.20
CA LYS A 836 -0.99 -28.72 6.93
C LYS A 836 -1.97 -29.75 7.48
N ASN A 837 -3.27 -29.52 7.29
CA ASN A 837 -4.38 -30.36 7.76
C ASN A 837 -4.26 -30.72 9.25
N LYS A 838 -4.10 -29.70 10.11
CA LYS A 838 -3.99 -29.88 11.57
C LYS A 838 -5.27 -29.47 12.28
N VAL A 839 -5.54 -30.10 13.44
CA VAL A 839 -6.63 -29.68 14.33
C VAL A 839 -6.21 -28.42 15.07
N LEU A 840 -7.04 -27.38 15.04
CA LEU A 840 -6.78 -26.12 15.74
C LEU A 840 -7.65 -26.00 17.01
N LEU A 841 -7.03 -26.01 18.19
CA LEU A 841 -7.69 -25.61 19.43
C LEU A 841 -7.52 -24.09 19.60
N ILE A 842 -8.63 -23.35 19.53
CA ILE A 842 -8.65 -21.89 19.44
C ILE A 842 -8.84 -21.27 20.83
N ASP A 843 -7.91 -20.39 21.23
CA ASP A 843 -8.06 -19.60 22.47
C ASP A 843 -9.10 -18.48 22.28
N HIS A 844 -10.31 -18.71 22.79
CA HIS A 844 -11.40 -17.72 22.82
C HIS A 844 -11.81 -17.35 24.27
N ARG A 845 -10.85 -17.39 25.20
CA ARG A 845 -11.11 -16.91 26.58
C ARG A 845 -11.27 -15.39 26.65
N GLN A 846 -10.64 -14.68 25.72
CA GLN A 846 -10.72 -13.24 25.60
C GLN A 846 -11.51 -12.86 24.35
N PRO A 847 -12.21 -11.71 24.36
CA PRO A 847 -12.95 -11.26 23.18
C PRO A 847 -12.04 -11.17 21.96
N LEU A 848 -12.36 -11.86 20.87
CA LEU A 848 -11.57 -11.78 19.63
C LEU A 848 -11.86 -10.49 18.86
N LEU A 849 -10.93 -10.11 17.98
CA LEU A 849 -11.19 -9.07 16.98
C LEU A 849 -12.34 -9.51 16.06
N PRO A 850 -13.14 -8.59 15.50
CA PRO A 850 -14.31 -8.95 14.69
C PRO A 850 -14.01 -9.96 13.58
N TRP A 851 -12.94 -9.76 12.80
CA TRP A 851 -12.52 -10.68 11.74
C TRP A 851 -11.95 -12.01 12.26
N GLU A 852 -11.36 -12.03 13.46
CA GLU A 852 -10.92 -13.26 14.13
C GLU A 852 -12.13 -14.12 14.58
N ASN A 853 -13.30 -13.52 14.87
CA ASN A 853 -14.52 -14.30 15.15
C ASN A 853 -15.04 -15.04 13.91
N ASP A 854 -15.01 -14.40 12.73
CA ASP A 854 -15.46 -15.06 11.50
C ASP A 854 -14.62 -16.32 11.21
N ASN A 855 -13.31 -16.17 11.40
CA ASN A 855 -12.33 -17.24 11.32
C ASN A 855 -12.62 -18.38 12.33
N LEU A 856 -12.92 -18.04 13.59
CA LEU A 856 -13.32 -19.01 14.62
C LEU A 856 -14.58 -19.77 14.20
N ASP A 857 -15.65 -19.05 13.87
CA ASP A 857 -16.96 -19.63 13.54
C ASP A 857 -16.84 -20.63 12.39
N GLU A 858 -16.03 -20.30 11.38
CA GLU A 858 -15.82 -21.17 10.22
C GLU A 858 -14.99 -22.41 10.56
N MET A 859 -13.94 -22.28 11.38
CA MET A 859 -13.16 -23.43 11.84
C MET A 859 -14.00 -24.41 12.66
N LEU A 860 -14.94 -23.90 13.47
CA LEU A 860 -15.88 -24.74 14.21
C LEU A 860 -16.89 -25.43 13.29
N LYS A 861 -17.52 -24.69 12.36
CA LYS A 861 -18.52 -25.23 11.42
C LYS A 861 -17.93 -26.29 10.49
N SER A 862 -16.73 -26.06 9.97
CA SER A 862 -16.01 -27.02 9.12
C SER A 862 -15.45 -28.22 9.91
N GLY A 863 -15.53 -28.20 11.24
CA GLY A 863 -14.99 -29.26 12.08
C GLY A 863 -13.47 -29.34 12.04
N ARG A 864 -12.79 -28.24 11.73
CA ARG A 864 -11.32 -28.14 11.69
C ARG A 864 -10.74 -27.54 12.97
N GLY A 865 -11.59 -26.92 13.80
CA GLY A 865 -11.21 -26.39 15.09
C GLY A 865 -12.12 -26.80 16.24
N LEU A 866 -11.59 -26.60 17.45
CA LEU A 866 -12.33 -26.59 18.72
C LEU A 866 -12.09 -25.25 19.40
N GLU A 867 -12.95 -24.88 20.34
CA GLU A 867 -12.91 -23.58 21.00
C GLU A 867 -12.67 -23.73 22.50
N LEU A 868 -11.72 -22.97 23.03
CA LEU A 868 -11.50 -22.83 24.46
C LEU A 868 -12.12 -21.53 24.97
N LYS A 869 -13.25 -21.63 25.68
CA LYS A 869 -13.94 -20.47 26.29
C LYS A 869 -13.46 -20.13 27.71
N LYS A 870 -13.04 -21.14 28.47
CA LYS A 870 -12.65 -21.01 29.88
C LYS A 870 -11.33 -21.72 30.13
N GLU A 871 -10.52 -21.14 31.00
CA GLU A 871 -9.23 -21.74 31.38
C GLU A 871 -9.38 -23.09 32.10
N THR A 872 -10.46 -23.27 32.88
CA THR A 872 -10.76 -24.53 33.58
C THR A 872 -11.01 -25.71 32.66
N ASP A 873 -11.42 -25.43 31.42
CA ASP A 873 -11.86 -26.46 30.46
C ASP A 873 -10.71 -26.89 29.55
N PHE A 874 -9.51 -26.32 29.74
CA PHE A 874 -8.37 -26.51 28.84
C PHE A 874 -7.96 -27.98 28.69
N GLU A 875 -7.82 -28.72 29.78
CA GLU A 875 -7.42 -30.13 29.69
C GLU A 875 -8.47 -30.99 28.98
N SER A 876 -9.76 -30.75 29.23
CA SER A 876 -10.84 -31.48 28.56
C SER A 876 -10.89 -31.16 27.06
N GLU A 877 -10.77 -29.90 26.68
CA GLU A 877 -10.77 -29.49 25.27
C GLU A 877 -9.52 -29.97 24.52
N LEU A 878 -8.38 -30.03 25.21
CA LEU A 878 -7.17 -30.60 24.64
C LEU A 878 -7.30 -32.11 24.42
N LYS A 879 -7.86 -32.85 25.39
CA LYS A 879 -8.18 -34.29 25.23
C LYS A 879 -9.16 -34.51 24.08
N ALA A 880 -10.18 -33.68 23.94
CA ALA A 880 -11.13 -33.74 22.83
C ALA A 880 -10.44 -33.49 21.48
N SER A 881 -9.55 -32.51 21.42
CA SER A 881 -8.76 -32.18 20.22
C SER A 881 -7.87 -33.36 19.79
N LEU A 882 -7.14 -33.98 20.72
CA LEU A 882 -6.31 -35.15 20.45
C LEU A 882 -7.13 -36.37 20.02
N THR A 883 -8.30 -36.58 20.63
CA THR A 883 -9.23 -37.66 20.24
C THR A 883 -9.67 -37.47 18.79
N ARG A 884 -9.99 -36.24 18.38
CA ARG A 884 -10.39 -35.92 17.01
C ARG A 884 -9.30 -36.25 15.97
N VAL A 885 -8.03 -36.01 16.32
CA VAL A 885 -6.88 -36.41 15.47
C VAL A 885 -6.83 -37.93 15.31
N GLN A 886 -6.96 -38.68 16.41
CA GLN A 886 -6.91 -40.15 16.42
C GLN A 886 -8.04 -40.78 15.60
N GLU A 887 -9.26 -40.23 15.71
CA GLU A 887 -10.42 -40.70 14.96
C GLU A 887 -10.34 -40.39 13.45
N ARG A 888 -9.31 -39.63 13.00
CA ARG A 888 -9.15 -39.14 11.63
C ARG A 888 -10.41 -38.47 11.06
N LYS A 889 -11.27 -37.92 11.92
CA LYS A 889 -12.52 -37.23 11.55
C LYS A 889 -12.30 -35.86 10.91
N LEU A 890 -11.09 -35.57 10.43
CA LEU A 890 -10.89 -34.39 9.60
C LEU A 890 -11.59 -34.64 8.27
N VAL A 891 -12.53 -33.76 7.94
CA VAL A 891 -13.27 -33.81 6.68
C VAL A 891 -12.24 -33.76 5.56
N ARG A 892 -12.15 -34.84 4.78
CA ARG A 892 -11.39 -34.86 3.52
C ARG A 892 -12.18 -34.08 2.47
N GLU A 893 -12.28 -32.78 2.66
CA GLU A 893 -12.72 -31.89 1.61
C GLU A 893 -11.67 -31.88 0.50
N GLU A 894 -12.14 -31.68 -0.72
CA GLU A 894 -11.29 -31.41 -1.87
C GLU A 894 -10.42 -30.20 -1.52
N GLN A 895 -9.10 -30.40 -1.44
CA GLN A 895 -8.19 -29.32 -1.13
C GLN A 895 -8.24 -28.31 -2.26
N ALA A 896 -8.47 -27.04 -1.92
CA ALA A 896 -8.33 -25.95 -2.87
C ALA A 896 -6.91 -25.96 -3.47
N PRO A 897 -6.74 -25.56 -4.75
CA PRO A 897 -5.44 -25.60 -5.40
C PRO A 897 -4.42 -24.73 -4.65
N PRO A 898 -3.14 -25.14 -4.63
CA PRO A 898 -2.08 -24.32 -4.07
C PRO A 898 -2.08 -22.92 -4.68
N LEU A 899 -1.88 -21.89 -3.85
CA LEU A 899 -1.87 -20.50 -4.32
C LEU A 899 -0.87 -20.29 -5.48
N ALA A 900 0.25 -20.99 -5.48
CA ALA A 900 1.25 -20.91 -6.55
C ALA A 900 0.68 -21.22 -7.94
N GLU A 901 -0.26 -22.17 -8.05
CA GLU A 901 -0.91 -22.54 -9.32
C GLU A 901 -1.91 -21.47 -9.76
N VAL A 902 -2.67 -20.92 -8.80
CA VAL A 902 -3.63 -19.83 -9.07
C VAL A 902 -2.89 -18.57 -9.53
N LEU A 903 -1.74 -18.25 -8.91
CA LEU A 903 -0.92 -17.11 -9.30
C LEU A 903 -0.37 -17.27 -10.74
N GLU A 904 0.03 -18.48 -11.14
CA GLU A 904 0.44 -18.73 -12.53
C GLU A 904 -0.68 -18.45 -13.53
N ASP A 905 -1.90 -18.90 -13.24
CA ASP A 905 -3.06 -18.67 -14.11
C ASP A 905 -3.33 -17.16 -14.26
N LEU A 906 -3.23 -16.42 -13.16
CA LEU A 906 -3.42 -14.96 -13.16
C LEU A 906 -2.37 -14.22 -13.97
N ILE A 907 -1.11 -14.66 -13.91
CA ILE A 907 -0.01 -14.01 -14.63
C ILE A 907 0.01 -14.42 -16.11
N LYS A 908 -0.25 -15.69 -16.44
CA LYS A 908 -0.18 -16.21 -17.83
C LYS A 908 -1.32 -15.71 -18.71
N ASN A 909 -2.54 -15.59 -18.19
CA ASN A 909 -3.70 -15.18 -18.99
C ASN A 909 -3.66 -13.73 -19.45
N LYS A 910 -2.65 -12.95 -19.05
CA LYS A 910 -2.49 -11.55 -19.45
C LYS A 910 -1.58 -11.35 -20.68
N ASN A 911 -0.75 -12.34 -20.99
CA ASN A 911 0.12 -12.33 -22.18
C ASN A 911 -0.59 -12.89 -23.43
N ARG A 912 -1.88 -13.23 -23.30
CA ARG A 912 -2.80 -13.60 -24.38
C ARG A 912 -3.82 -12.48 -24.52
#